data_AF-A0A266QC29-F1
#
_entry.id   AF-A0A266QC29-F1
#
_cell.length_a   1.000
_cell.length_b   1.000
_cell.length_c   1.000
_cell.angle_alpha   90.00
_cell.angle_beta   90.00
_cell.angle_gamma   90.00
#
_symmetry.space_group_name_H-M   'P 1'
#
loop_
_entity.id
_entity.type
_entity.pdbx_description
1 polymer ?
#
loop_
_entity_poly.entity_id
_entity_poly.type
_entity_poly.pdbx_seq_one_letter_code
_entity_poly.pdbx_strand_id
1 'polypeptide(L)'
;MSMKLLPWFLSIAILCVLSGCQSLMPRSAPPESMRIAFMPDIHFHDIYGQFDDEAFTGLPTATAQGVQYASIRSMRAQLQSTRLFNENYFALLAALDDVVSKKIKYVALPGDFSDDGQPLHVRGLKKILDKYHREYGIEFFVAPGNHDPTKPVSHPAGKPDYLGEGGKEQPVFSLLHPLCTAKSPKKWQGKTVICSDEVQELGYQPLMELLGEHGFYPKANYLYFETPYSRQLSSGGASTYDFYTARQAASFDRRQYEICHQGAGGKYKQPHYSDCYWVTDTSYLVEPAPGLWLLAIDANVYQPKQGGTGQAWDADNFSGSSDAGYNKVITHKPHLLSWITDVVQRARAQGKTLIAFSHFPMQEFYDGAADDIAQLMGEQNFQLNRNPRAETSRLLAETGLQIHVAGHMHINDTGVYRGENGKVLFNIQAPSLAAYMPAYKILSVKPDNKIEVETIVLKDIPRFDELFPHYRAEWEYLRRHDAPDIWNKQILQAANYHQFTEWHLRELARLRFLPQDWPAEIRNLLMQVNGEQLLVMSQLPATFSLEQMRAAIQGECLGESQGYAQQQAWRMARERAAAIARRNGLSLKDFAAWSGEDMSVDFYRLWSADQLALRDINSQRMVHYALLAQQFLLATQASAAEGSPVDPHRNQYQQQLAQLLHILVQFSGDAPSDHFLLELDSGRIQALP
;
A
#
# COMPACT_ATOMS: atom_id res chain seq x y z
N MET A 1 17.13 85.36 25.61
CA MET A 1 16.19 85.65 26.71
C MET A 1 14.81 85.86 26.10
N SER A 2 13.84 85.05 26.54
CA SER A 2 12.38 85.11 26.35
C SER A 2 11.76 85.33 24.96
N MET A 3 11.02 84.31 24.55
CA MET A 3 10.01 84.32 23.48
C MET A 3 8.78 85.17 23.87
N LYS A 4 8.18 85.78 22.85
CA LYS A 4 6.92 86.52 22.90
C LYS A 4 5.74 85.65 22.46
N LEU A 5 4.63 85.86 23.17
CA LEU A 5 3.26 85.47 22.84
C LEU A 5 2.64 86.45 21.83
N LEU A 6 1.73 85.97 20.97
CA LEU A 6 0.32 86.37 20.92
C LEU A 6 -0.48 85.49 19.90
N PRO A 7 -1.82 85.41 19.98
CA PRO A 7 -2.64 84.24 19.63
C PRO A 7 -3.67 84.50 18.50
N TRP A 8 -4.25 83.45 17.93
CA TRP A 8 -5.51 83.48 17.16
C TRP A 8 -6.37 82.22 17.41
N PHE A 9 -7.69 82.40 17.41
CA PHE A 9 -8.76 81.40 17.65
C PHE A 9 -9.05 80.50 16.42
N LEU A 10 -9.51 79.24 16.62
CA LEU A 10 -10.82 78.70 16.17
C LEU A 10 -10.93 77.15 16.30
N SER A 11 -12.10 76.70 16.76
CA SER A 11 -12.86 75.46 16.45
C SER A 11 -12.13 74.11 16.21
N ILE A 12 -12.37 73.12 17.09
CA ILE A 12 -12.01 71.71 16.88
C ILE A 12 -13.29 70.89 16.63
N ALA A 13 -13.36 70.24 15.47
CA ALA A 13 -14.29 69.17 15.16
C ALA A 13 -13.69 67.82 15.60
N ILE A 14 -14.53 66.98 16.23
CA ILE A 14 -14.20 65.64 16.72
C ILE A 14 -14.22 64.65 15.55
N LEU A 15 -13.10 63.97 15.29
CA LEU A 15 -13.02 62.83 14.38
C LEU A 15 -12.71 61.57 15.20
N CYS A 16 -13.71 60.70 15.38
CA CYS A 16 -13.53 59.38 15.99
C CYS A 16 -12.96 58.39 14.98
N VAL A 17 -11.73 57.92 15.20
CA VAL A 17 -11.17 56.74 14.52
C VAL A 17 -11.31 55.54 15.46
N LEU A 18 -12.24 54.63 15.13
CA LEU A 18 -12.37 53.34 15.79
C LEU A 18 -11.31 52.37 15.24
N SER A 19 -10.31 52.07 16.06
CA SER A 19 -9.38 50.94 15.82
C SER A 19 -9.99 49.69 16.46
N GLY A 20 -10.47 48.76 15.64
CA GLY A 20 -10.98 47.47 16.10
C GLY A 20 -9.84 46.55 16.53
N CYS A 21 -9.74 46.25 17.83
CA CYS A 21 -8.96 45.12 18.33
C CYS A 21 -9.62 43.81 17.92
N GLN A 22 -9.01 43.06 17.00
CA GLN A 22 -9.26 41.62 16.89
C GLN A 22 -8.55 40.93 18.05
N SER A 23 -9.33 40.44 19.01
CA SER A 23 -8.84 39.56 20.06
C SER A 23 -8.47 38.21 19.43
N LEU A 24 -7.17 37.91 19.39
CA LEU A 24 -6.64 36.57 19.13
C LEU A 24 -7.18 35.63 20.23
N MET A 25 -8.11 34.75 19.86
CA MET A 25 -8.55 33.67 20.75
C MET A 25 -7.34 32.77 21.06
N PRO A 26 -7.13 32.35 22.32
CA PRO A 26 -6.06 31.44 22.66
C PRO A 26 -6.27 30.10 21.96
N ARG A 27 -5.25 29.66 21.21
CA ARG A 27 -5.19 28.35 20.56
C ARG A 27 -5.33 27.29 21.66
N SER A 28 -6.41 26.53 21.67
CA SER A 28 -6.53 25.36 22.55
C SER A 28 -5.40 24.41 22.17
N ALA A 29 -4.39 24.27 23.03
CA ALA A 29 -3.35 23.27 22.83
C ALA A 29 -4.02 21.89 22.74
N PRO A 30 -3.62 21.01 21.79
CA PRO A 30 -4.09 19.64 21.79
C PRO A 30 -3.83 19.03 23.18
N PRO A 31 -4.77 18.24 23.75
CA PRO A 31 -4.50 17.50 24.99
C PRO A 31 -3.24 16.66 24.83
N GLU A 32 -2.56 16.35 25.94
CA GLU A 32 -1.33 15.53 26.00
C GLU A 32 -1.32 14.42 24.92
N SER A 33 -0.47 14.66 23.90
CA SER A 33 -0.25 13.90 22.66
C SER A 33 -1.47 13.13 22.12
N MET A 34 -2.27 13.81 21.31
CA MET A 34 -3.25 13.16 20.44
C MET A 34 -2.57 12.22 19.45
N ARG A 35 -2.97 10.94 19.46
CA ARG A 35 -2.38 9.87 18.65
C ARG A 35 -3.46 9.14 17.85
N ILE A 36 -3.14 8.83 16.60
CA ILE A 36 -4.02 8.11 15.68
C ILE A 36 -3.23 6.94 15.10
N ALA A 37 -3.80 5.74 15.16
CA ALA A 37 -3.24 4.57 14.48
C ALA A 37 -3.85 4.44 13.07
N PHE A 38 -3.04 4.05 12.09
CA PHE A 38 -3.43 3.83 10.70
C PHE A 38 -3.12 2.39 10.32
N MET A 39 -4.15 1.64 9.92
CA MET A 39 -4.09 0.22 9.56
C MET A 39 -4.75 0.01 8.19
N PRO A 40 -4.07 0.27 7.07
CA PRO A 40 -4.59 -0.03 5.75
C PRO A 40 -4.47 -1.52 5.43
N ASP A 41 -5.16 -1.96 4.36
CA ASP A 41 -4.92 -3.24 3.71
C ASP A 41 -4.94 -4.41 4.69
N ILE A 42 -5.90 -4.40 5.62
CA ILE A 42 -6.09 -5.50 6.56
C ILE A 42 -6.53 -6.75 5.78
N HIS A 43 -7.31 -6.55 4.70
CA HIS A 43 -7.92 -7.60 3.89
C HIS A 43 -8.71 -8.60 4.73
N PHE A 44 -9.36 -8.13 5.80
CA PHE A 44 -9.87 -8.99 6.86
C PHE A 44 -10.73 -10.14 6.30
N HIS A 45 -10.33 -11.35 6.69
CA HIS A 45 -11.03 -12.59 6.39
C HIS A 45 -11.50 -13.18 7.71
N ASP A 46 -12.81 -13.21 7.94
CA ASP A 46 -13.37 -13.88 9.13
C ASP A 46 -13.26 -15.39 8.96
N ILE A 47 -12.09 -15.95 9.33
CA ILE A 47 -11.82 -17.38 9.17
C ILE A 47 -12.73 -18.25 10.03
N TYR A 48 -13.33 -17.70 11.09
CA TYR A 48 -14.27 -18.41 11.96
C TYR A 48 -15.72 -17.90 11.79
N GLY A 49 -15.97 -17.15 10.72
CA GLY A 49 -17.30 -16.74 10.32
C GLY A 49 -18.14 -17.96 9.91
N GLN A 50 -19.40 -17.97 10.35
CA GLN A 50 -20.38 -18.97 9.96
C GLN A 50 -21.19 -18.45 8.77
N PHE A 51 -21.35 -19.31 7.76
CA PHE A 51 -22.26 -19.05 6.66
C PHE A 51 -23.70 -19.12 7.18
N ASP A 52 -24.46 -18.04 7.03
CA ASP A 52 -25.83 -17.94 7.57
C ASP A 52 -26.78 -18.97 6.90
N ASP A 53 -26.45 -19.40 5.68
CA ASP A 53 -27.17 -20.43 4.92
C ASP A 53 -26.63 -21.86 5.12
N GLU A 54 -25.64 -22.03 6.00
CA GLU A 54 -24.95 -23.30 6.31
C GLU A 54 -24.33 -24.02 5.08
N ALA A 55 -24.17 -23.33 3.95
CA ALA A 55 -23.70 -23.94 2.70
C ALA A 55 -22.23 -24.39 2.77
N PHE A 56 -21.42 -23.77 3.63
CA PHE A 56 -20.04 -24.13 3.88
C PHE A 56 -19.74 -24.16 5.37
N THR A 57 -19.33 -25.33 5.88
CA THR A 57 -18.99 -25.49 7.30
C THR A 57 -17.56 -25.07 7.62
N GLY A 58 -16.62 -25.21 6.68
CA GLY A 58 -15.18 -25.01 6.93
C GLY A 58 -14.49 -26.24 7.54
N LEU A 59 -13.21 -26.10 7.92
CA LEU A 59 -12.35 -27.18 8.41
C LEU A 59 -12.29 -27.23 9.94
N PRO A 60 -12.46 -28.39 10.58
CA PRO A 60 -12.37 -28.50 12.04
C PRO A 60 -10.97 -28.14 12.52
N THR A 61 -10.88 -27.12 13.37
CA THR A 61 -9.64 -26.51 13.84
C THR A 61 -9.64 -26.47 15.36
N ALA A 62 -8.61 -27.07 15.96
CA ALA A 62 -8.46 -27.05 17.41
C ALA A 62 -7.97 -25.67 17.85
N THR A 63 -8.76 -25.01 18.70
CA THR A 63 -8.43 -23.71 19.30
C THR A 63 -8.37 -23.83 20.82
N ALA A 64 -7.88 -22.79 21.49
CA ALA A 64 -7.90 -22.74 22.95
C ALA A 64 -9.32 -22.79 23.55
N GLN A 65 -10.35 -22.46 22.76
CA GLN A 65 -11.76 -22.45 23.15
C GLN A 65 -12.52 -23.73 22.73
N GLY A 66 -11.81 -24.73 22.18
CA GLY A 66 -12.40 -25.95 21.64
C GLY A 66 -12.28 -26.03 20.12
N VAL A 67 -13.04 -26.93 19.49
CA VAL A 67 -13.05 -27.06 18.03
C VAL A 67 -13.91 -25.95 17.42
N GLN A 68 -13.28 -25.13 16.57
CA GLN A 68 -13.97 -24.19 15.67
C GLN A 68 -13.86 -24.71 14.23
N TYR A 69 -14.59 -24.11 13.30
CA TYR A 69 -14.54 -24.50 11.90
C TYR A 69 -14.02 -23.34 11.05
N ALA A 70 -12.86 -23.54 10.44
CA ALA A 70 -12.12 -22.52 9.72
C ALA A 70 -12.51 -22.49 8.24
N SER A 71 -13.08 -21.39 7.79
CA SER A 71 -13.27 -21.05 6.38
C SER A 71 -12.04 -20.28 5.93
N ILE A 72 -11.07 -20.97 5.32
CA ILE A 72 -9.74 -20.41 4.98
C ILE A 72 -9.43 -20.60 3.50
N ARG A 73 -8.53 -19.78 2.94
CA ARG A 73 -7.94 -19.96 1.61
C ARG A 73 -6.75 -20.92 1.65
N SER A 74 -6.47 -21.58 0.53
CA SER A 74 -5.32 -22.50 0.41
C SER A 74 -3.99 -21.76 0.59
N MET A 75 -2.98 -22.43 1.15
CA MET A 75 -1.63 -21.86 1.27
C MET A 75 -1.02 -21.57 -0.11
N ARG A 76 -1.34 -22.40 -1.11
CA ARG A 76 -0.96 -22.12 -2.49
C ARG A 76 -1.51 -20.77 -2.97
N ALA A 77 -2.78 -20.47 -2.69
CA ALA A 77 -3.36 -19.18 -3.02
C ALA A 77 -2.66 -18.03 -2.26
N GLN A 78 -2.37 -18.20 -0.96
CA GLN A 78 -1.65 -17.20 -0.16
C GLN A 78 -0.28 -16.86 -0.77
N LEU A 79 0.50 -17.89 -1.17
CA LEU A 79 1.86 -17.71 -1.69
C LEU A 79 1.94 -17.24 -3.14
N GLN A 80 0.80 -17.11 -3.82
CA GLN A 80 0.69 -16.46 -5.13
C GLN A 80 0.06 -15.05 -5.03
N SER A 81 -0.36 -14.65 -3.84
CA SER A 81 -0.97 -13.35 -3.58
C SER A 81 0.03 -12.39 -2.94
N THR A 82 -0.10 -11.09 -3.20
CA THR A 82 0.69 -10.03 -2.55
C THR A 82 0.28 -9.79 -1.09
N ARG A 83 -0.65 -10.59 -0.58
CA ARG A 83 -1.14 -10.59 0.81
C ARG A 83 -1.45 -12.00 1.26
N LEU A 84 -1.31 -12.24 2.55
CA LEU A 84 -1.93 -13.35 3.26
C LEU A 84 -3.44 -13.15 3.31
N PHE A 85 -4.19 -14.26 3.26
CA PHE A 85 -5.65 -14.26 3.30
C PHE A 85 -6.20 -14.70 4.65
N ASN A 86 -5.44 -15.47 5.44
CA ASN A 86 -5.98 -16.13 6.63
C ASN A 86 -5.42 -15.54 7.93
N GLU A 87 -4.10 -15.37 8.03
CA GLU A 87 -3.43 -14.99 9.28
C GLU A 87 -3.67 -13.52 9.66
N ASN A 88 -4.09 -12.70 8.70
CA ASN A 88 -4.54 -11.34 8.93
C ASN A 88 -5.73 -11.24 9.89
N TYR A 89 -6.51 -12.32 10.09
CA TYR A 89 -7.47 -12.45 11.18
C TYR A 89 -6.80 -12.26 12.55
N PHE A 90 -5.72 -12.99 12.80
CA PHE A 90 -4.95 -12.90 14.05
C PHE A 90 -4.20 -11.57 14.12
N ALA A 91 -3.68 -11.11 12.98
CA ALA A 91 -2.90 -9.88 12.94
C ALA A 91 -3.73 -8.64 13.30
N LEU A 92 -4.98 -8.55 12.81
CA LEU A 92 -5.89 -7.46 13.20
C LEU A 92 -6.14 -7.46 14.71
N LEU A 93 -6.41 -8.63 15.30
CA LEU A 93 -6.66 -8.73 16.74
C LEU A 93 -5.44 -8.28 17.56
N ALA A 94 -4.24 -8.75 17.20
CA ALA A 94 -3.01 -8.35 17.87
C ALA A 94 -2.71 -6.85 17.70
N ALA A 95 -2.95 -6.28 16.51
CA ALA A 95 -2.78 -4.86 16.25
C ALA A 95 -3.71 -4.00 17.12
N LEU A 96 -4.98 -4.40 17.24
CA LEU A 96 -5.96 -3.70 18.07
C LEU A 96 -5.64 -3.82 19.57
N ASP A 97 -5.23 -5.01 20.04
CA ASP A 97 -4.76 -5.20 21.42
C ASP A 97 -3.53 -4.31 21.71
N ASP A 98 -2.61 -4.20 20.76
CA ASP A 98 -1.43 -3.34 20.88
C ASP A 98 -1.83 -1.85 20.94
N VAL A 99 -2.78 -1.39 20.12
CA VAL A 99 -3.38 -0.05 20.16
C VAL A 99 -4.03 0.25 21.51
N VAL A 100 -4.79 -0.72 22.05
CA VAL A 100 -5.40 -0.62 23.39
C VAL A 100 -4.32 -0.46 24.46
N SER A 101 -3.28 -1.29 24.42
CA SER A 101 -2.17 -1.24 25.39
C SER A 101 -1.46 0.11 25.38
N LYS A 102 -1.35 0.73 24.20
CA LYS A 102 -0.78 2.06 23.98
C LYS A 102 -1.75 3.19 24.33
N LYS A 103 -2.99 2.88 24.71
CA LYS A 103 -4.06 3.86 25.06
C LYS A 103 -4.41 4.80 23.90
N ILE A 104 -4.33 4.31 22.68
CA ILE A 104 -4.74 5.07 21.49
C ILE A 104 -6.26 4.92 21.32
N LYS A 105 -6.95 6.04 21.08
CA LYS A 105 -8.42 6.08 20.96
C LYS A 105 -8.92 6.18 19.53
N TYR A 106 -8.09 6.63 18.60
CA TYR A 106 -8.49 6.86 17.21
C TYR A 106 -7.74 5.90 16.30
N VAL A 107 -8.48 5.14 15.49
CA VAL A 107 -7.95 4.21 14.50
C VAL A 107 -8.56 4.52 13.15
N ALA A 108 -7.73 4.83 12.16
CA ALA A 108 -8.15 4.99 10.78
C ALA A 108 -7.81 3.73 9.98
N LEU A 109 -8.72 3.32 9.08
CA LEU A 109 -8.54 2.20 8.16
C LEU A 109 -8.54 2.75 6.71
N PRO A 110 -7.37 3.08 6.13
CA PRO A 110 -7.24 3.61 4.77
C PRO A 110 -7.41 2.53 3.69
N GLY A 111 -8.63 2.01 3.58
CA GLY A 111 -9.01 1.06 2.54
C GLY A 111 -8.56 -0.37 2.75
N ASP A 112 -9.17 -1.24 1.97
CA ASP A 112 -9.02 -2.69 1.97
C ASP A 112 -9.08 -3.25 3.40
N PHE A 113 -10.08 -2.79 4.16
CA PHE A 113 -10.36 -3.33 5.49
C PHE A 113 -10.95 -4.74 5.41
N SER A 114 -11.46 -5.15 4.25
CA SER A 114 -11.95 -6.51 3.93
C SER A 114 -11.29 -7.04 2.65
N ASP A 115 -11.26 -8.37 2.47
CA ASP A 115 -10.58 -9.00 1.32
C ASP A 115 -11.27 -8.75 -0.04
N ASP A 116 -12.62 -8.73 -0.06
CA ASP A 116 -13.45 -8.46 -1.26
C ASP A 116 -14.88 -7.99 -0.86
N GLY A 117 -15.04 -7.32 0.29
CA GLY A 117 -16.35 -6.80 0.71
C GLY A 117 -17.40 -7.87 1.04
N GLN A 118 -16.99 -9.12 1.24
CA GLN A 118 -17.91 -10.24 1.35
C GLN A 118 -18.75 -10.16 2.63
N PRO A 119 -20.07 -10.44 2.59
CA PRO A 119 -20.96 -10.33 3.75
C PRO A 119 -20.41 -11.01 5.00
N LEU A 120 -19.92 -12.25 4.86
CA LEU A 120 -19.33 -13.03 5.93
C LEU A 120 -18.25 -12.24 6.69
N HIS A 121 -17.27 -11.73 5.95
CA HIS A 121 -16.10 -11.07 6.52
C HIS A 121 -16.42 -9.67 7.02
N VAL A 122 -17.30 -8.93 6.34
CA VAL A 122 -17.74 -7.60 6.79
C VAL A 122 -18.55 -7.70 8.08
N ARG A 123 -19.42 -8.72 8.25
CA ARG A 123 -20.11 -8.98 9.52
C ARG A 123 -19.12 -9.32 10.63
N GLY A 124 -18.11 -10.14 10.35
CA GLY A 124 -17.03 -10.47 11.28
C GLY A 124 -16.23 -9.23 11.71
N LEU A 125 -15.81 -8.41 10.75
CA LEU A 125 -15.09 -7.17 11.01
C LEU A 125 -15.92 -6.24 11.89
N LYS A 126 -17.20 -6.03 11.56
CA LYS A 126 -18.11 -5.20 12.36
C LYS A 126 -18.17 -5.69 13.82
N LYS A 127 -18.29 -7.00 14.05
CA LYS A 127 -18.31 -7.57 15.41
C LYS A 127 -17.03 -7.24 16.18
N ILE A 128 -15.86 -7.31 15.53
CA ILE A 128 -14.57 -6.95 16.12
C ILE A 128 -14.54 -5.44 16.43
N LEU A 129 -14.81 -4.58 15.45
CA LEU A 129 -14.77 -3.12 15.65
C LEU A 129 -15.75 -2.67 16.75
N ASP A 130 -16.98 -3.19 16.74
CA ASP A 130 -17.98 -2.93 17.77
C ASP A 130 -17.50 -3.36 19.17
N LYS A 131 -16.84 -4.52 19.27
CA LYS A 131 -16.29 -5.02 20.53
C LYS A 131 -15.23 -4.05 21.07
N TYR A 132 -14.25 -3.68 20.26
CA TYR A 132 -13.18 -2.78 20.68
C TYR A 132 -13.68 -1.36 20.99
N HIS A 133 -14.70 -0.90 20.26
CA HIS A 133 -15.40 0.33 20.59
C HIS A 133 -16.07 0.26 21.96
N ARG A 134 -16.88 -0.76 22.22
CA ARG A 134 -17.61 -0.89 23.51
C ARG A 134 -16.70 -1.13 24.71
N GLU A 135 -15.68 -1.99 24.57
CA GLU A 135 -14.82 -2.40 25.69
C GLU A 135 -13.72 -1.38 26.00
N TYR A 136 -13.18 -0.71 24.98
CA TYR A 136 -12.00 0.15 25.13
C TYR A 136 -12.22 1.59 24.68
N GLY A 137 -13.39 1.92 24.11
CA GLY A 137 -13.70 3.27 23.64
C GLY A 137 -12.89 3.68 22.41
N ILE A 138 -12.49 2.72 21.56
CA ILE A 138 -11.84 3.04 20.28
C ILE A 138 -12.88 3.61 19.31
N GLU A 139 -12.52 4.69 18.63
CA GLU A 139 -13.27 5.27 17.52
C GLU A 139 -12.58 4.92 16.20
N PHE A 140 -13.33 4.30 15.30
CA PHE A 140 -12.85 3.86 13.99
C PHE A 140 -13.29 4.80 12.87
N PHE A 141 -12.40 5.02 11.90
CA PHE A 141 -12.66 5.84 10.72
C PHE A 141 -12.22 5.09 9.46
N VAL A 142 -13.18 4.58 8.70
CA VAL A 142 -12.90 3.89 7.43
C VAL A 142 -12.93 4.82 6.22
N ALA A 143 -12.07 4.55 5.25
CA ALA A 143 -12.20 4.96 3.85
C ALA A 143 -12.14 3.68 3.01
N PRO A 144 -12.91 3.53 1.91
CA PRO A 144 -12.91 2.28 1.15
C PRO A 144 -11.65 2.16 0.27
N GLY A 145 -11.18 0.93 0.10
CA GLY A 145 -10.21 0.54 -0.92
C GLY A 145 -10.85 -0.25 -2.07
N ASN A 146 -10.04 -0.74 -3.00
CA ASN A 146 -10.55 -1.42 -4.19
C ASN A 146 -11.04 -2.85 -3.93
N HIS A 147 -10.81 -3.39 -2.74
CA HIS A 147 -11.33 -4.66 -2.26
C HIS A 147 -12.52 -4.51 -1.29
N ASP A 148 -12.84 -3.30 -0.85
CA ASP A 148 -13.99 -3.11 0.05
C ASP A 148 -15.30 -3.16 -0.74
N PRO A 149 -15.61 -2.20 -1.63
CA PRO A 149 -16.35 -2.52 -2.83
C PRO A 149 -15.37 -2.77 -3.96
N THR A 150 -15.44 -3.94 -4.59
CA THR A 150 -14.73 -4.19 -5.85
C THR A 150 -15.44 -3.52 -7.05
N LYS A 151 -16.72 -3.15 -6.85
CA LYS A 151 -17.61 -2.45 -7.80
C LYS A 151 -18.56 -1.51 -7.05
N PRO A 152 -19.18 -0.51 -7.71
CA PRO A 152 -20.12 0.41 -7.05
C PRO A 152 -21.35 -0.29 -6.44
N VAL A 153 -21.75 -1.42 -7.02
CA VAL A 153 -22.98 -2.18 -6.69
C VAL A 153 -22.63 -3.65 -6.50
N SER A 154 -23.39 -4.34 -5.65
CA SER A 154 -23.13 -5.75 -5.33
C SER A 154 -23.27 -6.63 -6.57
N HIS A 155 -22.45 -7.66 -6.68
CA HIS A 155 -22.45 -8.53 -7.85
C HIS A 155 -21.98 -9.96 -7.55
N PRO A 156 -22.31 -10.92 -8.43
CA PRO A 156 -21.96 -12.31 -8.21
C PRO A 156 -20.44 -12.53 -8.34
N ALA A 157 -19.85 -13.09 -7.30
CA ALA A 157 -18.42 -13.38 -7.20
C ALA A 157 -18.14 -14.71 -6.50
N GLY A 158 -16.89 -14.96 -6.11
CA GLY A 158 -16.45 -16.15 -5.39
C GLY A 158 -15.01 -16.55 -5.73
N LYS A 159 -14.51 -17.60 -5.08
CA LYS A 159 -13.11 -18.05 -5.23
C LYS A 159 -13.03 -19.58 -5.35
N PRO A 160 -12.14 -20.09 -6.21
CA PRO A 160 -12.03 -21.54 -6.47
C PRO A 160 -11.24 -22.32 -5.40
N ASP A 161 -10.58 -21.62 -4.48
CA ASP A 161 -9.39 -22.05 -3.74
C ASP A 161 -9.53 -21.80 -2.22
N TYR A 162 -10.76 -21.88 -1.68
CA TYR A 162 -10.91 -22.16 -0.25
C TYR A 162 -10.28 -23.52 0.05
N LEU A 163 -9.73 -23.73 1.24
CA LEU A 163 -9.17 -25.02 1.62
C LEU A 163 -10.28 -25.93 2.16
N GLY A 164 -10.39 -27.12 1.56
CA GLY A 164 -11.33 -28.15 1.94
C GLY A 164 -10.63 -29.44 2.39
N GLU A 165 -11.45 -30.47 2.62
CA GLU A 165 -11.02 -31.72 3.24
C GLU A 165 -9.84 -32.39 2.52
N GLY A 166 -8.90 -32.90 3.33
CA GLY A 166 -7.74 -33.64 2.85
C GLY A 166 -6.71 -32.78 2.09
N GLY A 167 -6.70 -31.47 2.33
CA GLY A 167 -5.77 -30.54 1.71
C GLY A 167 -6.13 -30.17 0.27
N LYS A 168 -7.39 -30.34 -0.12
CA LYS A 168 -7.87 -30.05 -1.47
C LYS A 168 -8.56 -28.71 -1.51
N GLU A 169 -8.36 -27.95 -2.57
CA GLU A 169 -9.14 -26.74 -2.80
C GLU A 169 -10.64 -27.05 -2.98
N GLN A 170 -11.46 -26.11 -2.52
CA GLN A 170 -12.91 -26.14 -2.48
C GLN A 170 -13.43 -24.86 -3.14
N PRO A 171 -14.05 -24.94 -4.33
CA PRO A 171 -14.70 -23.80 -4.96
C PRO A 171 -15.93 -23.34 -4.16
N VAL A 172 -16.00 -22.04 -3.83
CA VAL A 172 -17.14 -21.40 -3.18
C VAL A 172 -17.50 -20.12 -3.95
N PHE A 173 -18.72 -20.04 -4.47
CA PHE A 173 -19.19 -18.92 -5.28
C PHE A 173 -20.59 -18.47 -4.86
N SER A 174 -20.96 -17.24 -5.18
CA SER A 174 -22.31 -16.70 -4.97
C SER A 174 -23.37 -17.38 -5.85
N LEU A 175 -24.63 -17.33 -5.42
CA LEU A 175 -25.73 -18.08 -6.03
C LEU A 175 -25.93 -17.70 -7.50
N LEU A 176 -25.75 -16.42 -7.83
CA LEU A 176 -25.92 -15.90 -9.18
C LEU A 176 -24.67 -16.03 -10.07
N HIS A 177 -23.57 -16.56 -9.53
CA HIS A 177 -22.36 -16.79 -10.32
C HIS A 177 -22.60 -17.84 -11.43
N PRO A 178 -21.99 -17.73 -12.63
CA PRO A 178 -22.19 -18.69 -13.73
C PRO A 178 -21.83 -20.16 -13.43
N LEU A 179 -21.09 -20.41 -12.34
CA LEU A 179 -20.82 -21.76 -11.84
C LEU A 179 -21.95 -22.33 -10.98
N CYS A 180 -22.76 -21.46 -10.36
CA CYS A 180 -23.88 -21.81 -9.49
C CYS A 180 -25.24 -21.81 -10.21
N THR A 181 -25.39 -20.98 -11.26
CA THR A 181 -26.62 -20.92 -12.06
C THR A 181 -26.70 -21.97 -13.18
N ALA A 182 -25.67 -22.81 -13.32
CA ALA A 182 -25.63 -23.85 -14.34
C ALA A 182 -26.68 -24.95 -14.07
N LYS A 183 -27.32 -25.45 -15.15
CA LYS A 183 -28.39 -26.47 -15.08
C LYS A 183 -27.97 -27.80 -14.42
N SER A 184 -26.67 -28.08 -14.32
CA SER A 184 -26.10 -29.23 -13.62
C SER A 184 -25.01 -28.75 -12.67
N PRO A 185 -24.82 -29.40 -11.50
CA PRO A 185 -23.75 -29.04 -10.57
C PRO A 185 -22.40 -29.06 -11.28
N LYS A 186 -21.82 -27.89 -11.51
CA LYS A 186 -20.50 -27.81 -12.14
C LYS A 186 -19.47 -28.30 -11.14
N LYS A 187 -18.50 -29.05 -11.65
CA LYS A 187 -17.30 -29.39 -10.91
C LYS A 187 -16.19 -28.43 -11.33
N TRP A 188 -15.50 -27.85 -10.37
CA TRP A 188 -14.24 -27.16 -10.60
C TRP A 188 -13.12 -28.12 -10.21
N GLN A 189 -12.27 -28.49 -11.18
CA GLN A 189 -11.18 -29.46 -10.97
C GLN A 189 -11.63 -30.75 -10.25
N GLY A 190 -12.83 -31.26 -10.58
CA GLY A 190 -13.40 -32.48 -10.00
C GLY A 190 -14.12 -32.31 -8.65
N LYS A 191 -14.13 -31.12 -8.05
CA LYS A 191 -14.84 -30.79 -6.81
C LYS A 191 -16.18 -30.10 -7.09
N THR A 192 -17.22 -30.48 -6.35
CA THR A 192 -18.54 -29.83 -6.43
C THR A 192 -18.42 -28.39 -5.95
N VAL A 193 -18.96 -27.45 -6.72
CA VAL A 193 -19.06 -26.03 -6.36
C VAL A 193 -20.04 -25.85 -5.20
N ILE A 194 -19.63 -25.12 -4.16
CA ILE A 194 -20.51 -24.63 -3.11
C ILE A 194 -21.05 -23.27 -3.54
N CYS A 195 -22.35 -23.06 -3.35
CA CYS A 195 -23.06 -21.86 -3.81
C CYS A 195 -23.71 -21.14 -2.63
N SER A 196 -23.25 -19.92 -2.32
CA SER A 196 -23.71 -19.10 -1.19
C SER A 196 -23.42 -17.62 -1.41
N ASP A 197 -24.40 -16.76 -1.17
CA ASP A 197 -24.25 -15.31 -1.28
C ASP A 197 -23.42 -14.70 -0.13
N GLU A 198 -22.95 -15.51 0.82
CA GLU A 198 -21.97 -15.12 1.84
C GLU A 198 -20.61 -14.71 1.26
N VAL A 199 -20.31 -15.14 0.03
CA VAL A 199 -19.09 -14.79 -0.72
C VAL A 199 -19.35 -13.87 -1.93
N GLN A 200 -20.56 -13.29 -2.03
CA GLN A 200 -20.80 -12.23 -3.02
C GLN A 200 -19.92 -11.01 -2.70
N GLU A 201 -19.58 -10.21 -3.72
CA GLU A 201 -18.82 -8.98 -3.52
C GLU A 201 -19.80 -7.80 -3.39
N LEU A 202 -19.82 -7.16 -2.22
CA LEU A 202 -20.77 -6.10 -1.90
C LEU A 202 -20.41 -4.76 -2.57
N GLY A 203 -21.44 -4.00 -2.96
CA GLY A 203 -21.30 -2.61 -3.39
C GLY A 203 -21.38 -1.61 -2.22
N TYR A 204 -21.38 -0.32 -2.55
CA TYR A 204 -21.33 0.76 -1.55
C TYR A 204 -22.46 0.72 -0.53
N GLN A 205 -23.70 0.57 -0.97
CA GLN A 205 -24.87 0.68 -0.09
C GLN A 205 -24.82 -0.33 1.08
N PRO A 206 -24.74 -1.65 0.85
CA PRO A 206 -24.70 -2.62 1.95
C PRO A 206 -23.44 -2.47 2.82
N LEU A 207 -22.29 -2.09 2.27
CA LEU A 207 -21.08 -1.81 3.06
C LEU A 207 -21.30 -0.63 4.02
N MET A 208 -21.89 0.46 3.53
CA MET A 208 -22.22 1.62 4.35
C MET A 208 -23.25 1.27 5.43
N GLU A 209 -24.22 0.40 5.14
CA GLU A 209 -25.20 -0.06 6.12
C GLU A 209 -24.56 -0.92 7.22
N LEU A 210 -23.66 -1.83 6.87
CA LEU A 210 -22.98 -2.74 7.81
C LEU A 210 -21.93 -2.03 8.69
N LEU A 211 -21.08 -1.19 8.09
CA LEU A 211 -19.97 -0.52 8.78
C LEU A 211 -20.26 0.96 9.11
N GLY A 212 -21.52 1.37 9.00
CA GLY A 212 -21.92 2.77 9.03
C GLY A 212 -21.43 3.58 10.23
N GLU A 213 -21.42 2.97 11.41
CA GLU A 213 -20.96 3.62 12.65
C GLU A 213 -19.43 3.70 12.76
N HIS A 214 -18.65 3.12 11.84
CA HIS A 214 -17.18 3.12 11.89
C HIS A 214 -16.57 4.06 10.85
N GLY A 215 -17.28 5.11 10.46
CA GLY A 215 -16.76 6.21 9.64
C GLY A 215 -17.80 6.78 8.69
N PHE A 216 -18.49 5.93 7.92
CA PHE A 216 -19.38 6.39 6.85
C PHE A 216 -20.47 7.35 7.32
N TYR A 217 -20.96 7.25 8.56
CA TYR A 217 -21.95 8.18 9.10
C TYR A 217 -21.47 8.92 10.36
N PRO A 218 -22.04 10.11 10.65
CA PRO A 218 -21.73 10.85 11.87
C PRO A 218 -22.12 10.09 13.14
N LYS A 219 -21.52 10.49 14.26
CA LYS A 219 -21.88 10.09 15.63
C LYS A 219 -22.18 11.30 16.51
N ALA A 220 -23.05 11.11 17.50
CA ALA A 220 -23.47 12.19 18.40
C ALA A 220 -22.34 12.80 19.24
N ASN A 221 -21.23 12.08 19.45
CA ASN A 221 -20.06 12.54 20.22
C ASN A 221 -19.03 13.30 19.36
N TYR A 222 -19.24 13.45 18.05
CA TYR A 222 -18.36 14.27 17.22
C TYR A 222 -18.61 15.77 17.47
N LEU A 223 -17.61 16.59 17.15
CA LEU A 223 -17.71 18.05 17.18
C LEU A 223 -18.06 18.64 15.80
N TYR A 224 -17.86 17.85 14.75
CA TYR A 224 -18.16 18.22 13.39
C TYR A 224 -18.19 16.98 12.48
N PHE A 225 -19.06 17.00 11.48
CA PHE A 225 -19.07 16.01 10.40
C PHE A 225 -19.65 16.63 9.15
N GLU A 226 -19.01 16.43 8.00
CA GLU A 226 -19.55 16.79 6.71
C GLU A 226 -19.11 15.83 5.60
N THR A 227 -19.88 15.81 4.52
CA THR A 227 -19.55 15.19 3.24
C THR A 227 -19.40 16.29 2.17
N PRO A 228 -18.79 16.00 1.01
CA PRO A 228 -18.74 16.93 -0.14
C PRO A 228 -20.12 17.48 -0.55
N TYR A 229 -21.20 16.78 -0.20
CA TYR A 229 -22.58 17.05 -0.61
C TYR A 229 -23.41 17.77 0.46
N SER A 230 -22.90 17.85 1.69
CA SER A 230 -23.66 18.35 2.85
C SER A 230 -23.61 19.87 3.06
N ARG A 231 -22.75 20.59 2.33
CA ARG A 231 -22.46 22.03 2.56
C ARG A 231 -23.68 22.95 2.43
N GLN A 232 -24.64 22.61 1.59
CA GLN A 232 -25.85 23.43 1.40
C GLN A 232 -26.76 23.44 2.64
N LEU A 233 -26.55 22.54 3.60
CA LEU A 233 -27.32 22.43 4.85
C LEU A 233 -26.65 23.15 6.04
N SER A 234 -25.39 23.54 5.90
CA SER A 234 -24.58 24.25 6.91
C SER A 234 -24.42 25.75 6.61
N SER A 235 -25.24 26.29 5.70
CA SER A 235 -25.33 27.71 5.33
C SER A 235 -26.00 28.54 6.43
N GLY A 236 -25.29 28.69 7.56
CA GLY A 236 -25.74 29.45 8.71
C GLY A 236 -24.64 29.89 9.66
N GLY A 237 -23.41 30.11 9.17
CA GLY A 237 -22.38 30.98 9.78
C GLY A 237 -21.84 30.70 11.20
N ALA A 238 -22.49 29.87 11.99
CA ALA A 238 -22.12 29.48 13.35
C ALA A 238 -23.03 28.32 13.81
N SER A 239 -23.09 27.20 13.08
CA SER A 239 -23.87 26.06 13.56
C SER A 239 -23.01 25.19 14.46
N THR A 240 -23.33 25.16 15.75
CA THR A 240 -22.99 24.05 16.63
C THR A 240 -23.35 22.74 15.94
N TYR A 241 -22.47 21.74 16.00
CA TYR A 241 -22.73 20.43 15.41
C TYR A 241 -24.08 19.86 15.88
N ASP A 242 -24.93 19.52 14.91
CA ASP A 242 -26.20 18.84 15.15
C ASP A 242 -26.15 17.45 14.50
N PHE A 243 -26.23 16.43 15.34
CA PHE A 243 -26.12 15.03 14.93
C PHE A 243 -27.20 14.63 13.93
N TYR A 244 -28.46 15.05 14.13
CA TYR A 244 -29.58 14.65 13.28
C TYR A 244 -29.48 15.28 11.89
N THR A 245 -29.12 16.56 11.81
CA THR A 245 -28.86 17.27 10.56
C THR A 245 -27.68 16.64 9.82
N ALA A 246 -26.57 16.37 10.52
CA ALA A 246 -25.42 15.71 9.92
C ALA A 246 -25.81 14.31 9.41
N ARG A 247 -26.58 13.53 10.17
CA ARG A 247 -27.03 12.18 9.78
C ARG A 247 -27.92 12.21 8.54
N GLN A 248 -28.83 13.19 8.45
CA GLN A 248 -29.67 13.36 7.26
C GLN A 248 -28.84 13.79 6.05
N ALA A 249 -27.90 14.73 6.22
CA ALA A 249 -27.01 15.18 5.16
C ALA A 249 -26.08 14.06 4.65
N ALA A 250 -25.76 13.13 5.54
CA ALA A 250 -24.88 11.99 5.32
C ALA A 250 -25.58 10.79 4.65
N SER A 251 -26.89 10.81 4.37
CA SER A 251 -27.63 9.66 3.82
C SER A 251 -27.07 9.18 2.47
N PHE A 252 -27.17 7.87 2.20
CA PHE A 252 -26.66 7.24 0.98
C PHE A 252 -27.11 7.99 -0.30
N ASP A 253 -28.40 8.26 -0.44
CA ASP A 253 -28.97 8.92 -1.63
C ASP A 253 -28.48 10.35 -1.87
N ARG A 254 -27.85 10.99 -0.87
CA ARG A 254 -27.28 12.34 -1.00
C ARG A 254 -25.82 12.35 -1.40
N ARG A 255 -25.16 11.19 -1.36
CA ARG A 255 -23.72 11.05 -1.63
C ARG A 255 -23.44 10.58 -3.05
N GLN A 256 -24.11 11.20 -4.01
CA GLN A 256 -24.10 10.75 -5.40
C GLN A 256 -23.42 11.77 -6.30
N TYR A 257 -22.64 11.30 -7.26
CA TYR A 257 -22.12 12.10 -8.36
C TYR A 257 -22.27 11.36 -9.69
N GLU A 258 -22.40 12.09 -10.79
CA GLU A 258 -22.42 11.49 -12.12
C GLU A 258 -20.97 11.27 -12.60
N ILE A 259 -20.68 10.06 -13.07
CA ILE A 259 -19.43 9.66 -13.72
C ILE A 259 -19.73 9.19 -15.13
N CYS A 260 -18.88 9.53 -16.11
CA CYS A 260 -18.99 9.09 -17.49
C CYS A 260 -17.75 8.27 -17.90
N HIS A 261 -17.80 7.58 -19.04
CA HIS A 261 -16.66 6.80 -19.54
C HIS A 261 -15.39 7.64 -19.69
N GLN A 262 -15.50 8.89 -20.16
CA GLN A 262 -14.36 9.76 -20.47
C GLN A 262 -13.90 10.63 -19.29
N GLY A 263 -14.73 10.81 -18.26
CA GLY A 263 -14.45 11.75 -17.19
C GLY A 263 -15.65 12.04 -16.29
N ALA A 264 -15.56 13.12 -15.52
CA ALA A 264 -16.60 13.53 -14.59
C ALA A 264 -17.88 13.99 -15.31
N GLY A 265 -19.03 13.55 -14.81
CA GLY A 265 -20.34 13.98 -15.27
C GLY A 265 -20.83 15.27 -14.59
N GLY A 266 -22.14 15.45 -14.56
CA GLY A 266 -22.83 16.57 -13.93
C GLY A 266 -22.38 17.90 -14.53
N LYS A 267 -21.99 18.85 -13.67
CA LYS A 267 -21.49 20.16 -14.10
C LYS A 267 -20.16 20.12 -14.86
N TYR A 268 -19.45 18.98 -14.86
CA TYR A 268 -18.17 18.80 -15.56
C TYR A 268 -18.33 18.09 -16.91
N LYS A 269 -19.52 17.55 -17.20
CA LYS A 269 -19.81 16.73 -18.38
C LYS A 269 -19.59 17.48 -19.69
N GLN A 270 -18.85 16.86 -20.61
CA GLN A 270 -18.63 17.41 -21.95
C GLN A 270 -19.65 16.83 -22.96
N PRO A 271 -19.96 17.53 -24.06
CA PRO A 271 -20.97 17.09 -25.03
C PRO A 271 -20.73 15.70 -25.65
N HIS A 272 -19.47 15.27 -25.75
CA HIS A 272 -19.08 13.99 -26.34
C HIS A 272 -18.99 12.85 -25.32
N TYR A 273 -19.30 13.09 -24.04
CA TYR A 273 -19.24 12.06 -23.01
C TYR A 273 -20.41 11.08 -23.14
N SER A 274 -20.14 9.80 -22.89
CA SER A 274 -21.08 8.70 -23.00
C SER A 274 -21.07 7.83 -21.74
N ASP A 275 -22.03 6.90 -21.66
CA ASP A 275 -22.07 5.87 -20.61
C ASP A 275 -21.97 6.49 -19.21
N CYS A 276 -22.85 7.47 -18.94
CA CYS A 276 -22.85 8.22 -17.69
C CYS A 276 -23.81 7.61 -16.67
N TYR A 277 -23.32 7.41 -15.46
CA TYR A 277 -24.05 6.78 -14.36
C TYR A 277 -23.89 7.60 -13.08
N TRP A 278 -24.91 7.57 -12.23
CA TRP A 278 -24.79 8.07 -10.86
C TRP A 278 -24.17 6.99 -10.00
N VAL A 279 -23.12 7.34 -9.28
CA VAL A 279 -22.41 6.46 -8.35
C VAL A 279 -22.15 7.16 -7.03
N THR A 280 -21.95 6.36 -5.99
CA THR A 280 -21.74 6.87 -4.63
C THR A 280 -20.30 7.32 -4.40
N ASP A 281 -20.12 8.34 -3.57
CA ASP A 281 -18.84 8.76 -3.00
C ASP A 281 -18.94 8.80 -1.49
N THR A 282 -18.10 8.02 -0.82
CA THR A 282 -18.18 7.86 0.63
C THR A 282 -17.30 8.84 1.43
N SER A 283 -16.63 9.80 0.78
CA SER A 283 -15.73 10.77 1.44
C SER A 283 -16.43 11.58 2.54
N TYR A 284 -15.70 11.87 3.62
CA TYR A 284 -16.18 12.68 4.72
C TYR A 284 -15.04 13.37 5.49
N LEU A 285 -15.38 14.46 6.16
CA LEU A 285 -14.55 15.15 7.13
C LEU A 285 -15.19 15.01 8.51
N VAL A 286 -14.39 14.74 9.53
CA VAL A 286 -14.86 14.60 10.91
C VAL A 286 -13.93 15.31 11.89
N GLU A 287 -14.51 15.92 12.92
CA GLU A 287 -13.79 16.41 14.10
C GLU A 287 -14.15 15.55 15.32
N PRO A 288 -13.40 14.46 15.60
CA PRO A 288 -13.69 13.58 16.72
C PRO A 288 -13.13 14.10 18.06
N ALA A 289 -12.25 15.10 18.00
CA ALA A 289 -11.63 15.75 19.15
C ALA A 289 -11.37 17.22 18.83
N PRO A 290 -11.37 18.13 19.84
CA PRO A 290 -11.09 19.54 19.60
C PRO A 290 -9.77 19.74 18.86
N GLY A 291 -9.84 20.38 17.70
CA GLY A 291 -8.66 20.75 16.92
C GLY A 291 -8.15 19.68 15.95
N LEU A 292 -8.72 18.47 15.92
CA LEU A 292 -8.34 17.40 14.99
C LEU A 292 -9.37 17.22 13.90
N TRP A 293 -8.96 17.40 12.65
CA TRP A 293 -9.75 17.05 11.49
C TRP A 293 -9.15 15.83 10.79
N LEU A 294 -9.97 14.79 10.66
CA LEU A 294 -9.67 13.63 9.85
C LEU A 294 -10.47 13.70 8.55
N LEU A 295 -9.78 13.67 7.42
CA LEU A 295 -10.35 13.74 6.08
C LEU A 295 -10.22 12.37 5.40
N ALA A 296 -11.32 11.61 5.41
CA ALA A 296 -11.41 10.33 4.72
C ALA A 296 -11.81 10.57 3.26
N ILE A 297 -10.98 10.15 2.31
CA ILE A 297 -11.22 10.36 0.88
C ILE A 297 -11.52 9.02 0.21
N ASP A 298 -12.67 8.93 -0.45
CA ASP A 298 -13.01 7.83 -1.34
C ASP A 298 -12.34 8.04 -2.69
N ALA A 299 -11.13 7.48 -2.82
CA ALA A 299 -10.34 7.56 -4.03
C ALA A 299 -10.63 6.41 -5.02
N ASN A 300 -11.62 5.56 -4.76
CA ASN A 300 -12.08 4.57 -5.74
C ASN A 300 -12.73 5.28 -6.93
N VAL A 301 -12.30 4.90 -8.13
CA VAL A 301 -12.94 5.34 -9.37
C VAL A 301 -13.26 4.12 -10.22
N TYR A 302 -14.54 3.79 -10.29
CA TYR A 302 -15.06 2.76 -11.18
C TYR A 302 -15.43 3.41 -12.51
N GLN A 303 -14.46 3.50 -13.42
CA GLN A 303 -14.70 4.08 -14.74
C GLN A 303 -15.78 3.28 -15.49
N PRO A 304 -16.88 3.90 -15.96
CA PRO A 304 -17.83 3.23 -16.82
C PRO A 304 -17.16 2.65 -18.07
N LYS A 305 -17.57 1.46 -18.49
CA LYS A 305 -17.14 0.86 -19.76
C LYS A 305 -17.97 1.46 -20.90
N GLN A 306 -17.36 1.55 -22.08
CA GLN A 306 -18.05 2.01 -23.27
C GLN A 306 -19.07 0.95 -23.74
N GLY A 307 -20.28 1.37 -24.09
CA GLY A 307 -21.33 0.48 -24.58
C GLY A 307 -22.00 -0.35 -23.46
N GLY A 308 -22.13 0.25 -22.28
CA GLY A 308 -22.80 -0.40 -21.15
C GLY A 308 -24.30 -0.62 -21.40
N THR A 309 -24.94 -1.40 -20.52
CA THR A 309 -26.38 -1.73 -20.59
C THR A 309 -27.29 -0.52 -20.30
N GLY A 310 -26.72 0.62 -19.89
CA GLY A 310 -27.47 1.82 -19.48
C GLY A 310 -28.10 1.72 -18.09
N GLN A 311 -27.78 0.66 -17.33
CA GLN A 311 -28.32 0.41 -16.00
C GLN A 311 -27.23 0.61 -14.93
N ALA A 312 -27.43 1.55 -14.00
CA ALA A 312 -26.45 1.85 -12.94
C ALA A 312 -26.28 0.72 -11.89
N TRP A 313 -27.27 -0.17 -11.78
CA TRP A 313 -27.24 -1.34 -10.88
C TRP A 313 -26.50 -2.55 -11.47
N ASP A 314 -26.09 -2.47 -12.73
CA ASP A 314 -25.32 -3.52 -13.39
C ASP A 314 -23.81 -3.26 -13.20
N ALA A 315 -23.18 -4.06 -12.33
CA ALA A 315 -21.75 -3.93 -12.01
C ALA A 315 -20.84 -4.13 -13.23
N ASP A 316 -21.27 -4.87 -14.25
CA ASP A 316 -20.47 -5.13 -15.45
C ASP A 316 -20.26 -3.87 -16.29
N ASN A 317 -21.09 -2.85 -16.10
CA ASN A 317 -20.92 -1.54 -16.72
C ASN A 317 -19.68 -0.78 -16.21
N PHE A 318 -19.00 -1.25 -15.17
CA PHE A 318 -17.88 -0.55 -14.57
C PHE A 318 -16.58 -1.37 -14.61
N SER A 319 -15.45 -0.69 -14.81
CA SER A 319 -14.12 -1.25 -14.58
C SER A 319 -13.83 -1.40 -13.07
N GLY A 320 -12.86 -2.23 -12.70
CA GLY A 320 -12.37 -2.26 -11.31
C GLY A 320 -11.61 -0.97 -10.97
N SER A 321 -11.48 -0.63 -9.69
CA SER A 321 -10.81 0.60 -9.27
C SER A 321 -9.31 0.43 -8.97
N SER A 322 -8.78 -0.79 -8.97
CA SER A 322 -7.42 -1.11 -8.52
C SER A 322 -6.31 -0.31 -9.21
N ASP A 323 -6.44 0.02 -10.50
CA ASP A 323 -5.41 0.78 -11.23
C ASP A 323 -5.81 2.25 -11.47
N ALA A 324 -6.94 2.68 -10.89
CA ALA A 324 -7.51 3.99 -11.16
C ALA A 324 -6.88 5.07 -10.29
N GLY A 325 -6.99 4.90 -8.97
CA GLY A 325 -6.47 5.78 -7.92
C GLY A 325 -6.63 7.27 -8.19
N TYR A 326 -5.69 8.06 -7.68
CA TYR A 326 -5.75 9.51 -7.83
C TYR A 326 -5.62 10.00 -9.27
N ASN A 327 -4.91 9.25 -10.14
CA ASN A 327 -4.84 9.55 -11.56
C ASN A 327 -6.24 9.67 -12.20
N LYS A 328 -7.19 8.83 -11.76
CA LYS A 328 -8.59 8.90 -12.21
C LYS A 328 -9.45 9.83 -11.36
N VAL A 329 -9.14 10.05 -10.07
CA VAL A 329 -9.82 11.08 -9.25
C VAL A 329 -9.72 12.46 -9.90
N ILE A 330 -8.55 12.84 -10.42
CA ILE A 330 -8.34 14.13 -11.11
C ILE A 330 -9.35 14.32 -12.25
N THR A 331 -9.64 13.26 -13.01
CA THR A 331 -10.46 13.33 -14.23
C THR A 331 -11.93 13.02 -14.00
N HIS A 332 -12.26 12.17 -13.03
CA HIS A 332 -13.62 11.64 -12.81
C HIS A 332 -14.28 12.14 -11.51
N LYS A 333 -13.50 12.66 -10.56
CA LYS A 333 -13.98 13.23 -9.29
C LYS A 333 -13.39 14.64 -8.99
N PRO A 334 -13.35 15.60 -9.95
CA PRO A 334 -12.76 16.93 -9.73
C PRO A 334 -13.50 17.76 -8.65
N HIS A 335 -14.73 17.38 -8.29
CA HIS A 335 -15.44 17.96 -7.16
C HIS A 335 -14.71 17.72 -5.82
N LEU A 336 -14.02 16.58 -5.67
CA LEU A 336 -13.23 16.29 -4.46
C LEU A 336 -12.07 17.27 -4.32
N LEU A 337 -11.35 17.59 -5.40
CA LEU A 337 -10.24 18.57 -5.33
C LEU A 337 -10.74 19.95 -4.88
N SER A 338 -11.90 20.37 -5.37
CA SER A 338 -12.54 21.61 -4.96
C SER A 338 -12.92 21.59 -3.48
N TRP A 339 -13.47 20.48 -3.00
CA TRP A 339 -13.85 20.31 -1.61
C TRP A 339 -12.65 20.21 -0.67
N ILE A 340 -11.60 19.45 -1.02
CA ILE A 340 -10.34 19.35 -0.28
C ILE A 340 -9.71 20.74 -0.12
N THR A 341 -9.65 21.52 -1.20
CA THR A 341 -9.11 22.89 -1.15
C THR A 341 -9.85 23.76 -0.13
N ASP A 342 -11.17 23.67 -0.10
CA ASP A 342 -12.00 24.40 0.87
C ASP A 342 -11.81 23.89 2.32
N VAL A 343 -11.73 22.57 2.51
CA VAL A 343 -11.44 21.95 3.82
C VAL A 343 -10.09 22.44 4.34
N VAL A 344 -9.05 22.44 3.51
CA VAL A 344 -7.71 22.93 3.87
C VAL A 344 -7.75 24.41 4.28
N GLN A 345 -8.44 25.26 3.51
CA GLN A 345 -8.57 26.68 3.82
C GLN A 345 -9.26 26.90 5.18
N ARG A 346 -10.35 26.16 5.44
CA ARG A 346 -11.07 26.24 6.72
C ARG A 346 -10.26 25.68 7.89
N ALA A 347 -9.56 24.56 7.70
CA ALA A 347 -8.69 23.98 8.72
C ALA A 347 -7.65 24.99 9.18
N ARG A 348 -7.00 25.69 8.24
CA ARG A 348 -6.03 26.76 8.53
C ARG A 348 -6.69 27.94 9.24
N ALA A 349 -7.83 28.43 8.75
CA ALA A 349 -8.54 29.55 9.34
C ALA A 349 -9.01 29.26 10.78
N GLN A 350 -9.30 28.00 11.10
CA GLN A 350 -9.77 27.56 12.41
C GLN A 350 -8.64 26.95 13.28
N GLY A 351 -7.39 26.94 12.80
CA GLY A 351 -6.25 26.38 13.52
C GLY A 351 -6.33 24.87 13.77
N LYS A 352 -7.04 24.12 12.91
CA LYS A 352 -7.20 22.66 12.99
C LYS A 352 -5.98 21.94 12.42
N THR A 353 -5.57 20.86 13.07
CA THR A 353 -4.67 19.86 12.49
C THR A 353 -5.47 18.97 11.56
N LEU A 354 -5.18 19.04 10.25
CA LEU A 354 -5.84 18.25 9.22
C LEU A 354 -4.94 17.08 8.80
N ILE A 355 -5.43 15.85 8.97
CA ILE A 355 -4.78 14.63 8.47
C ILE A 355 -5.73 13.96 7.49
N ALA A 356 -5.32 13.81 6.23
CA ALA A 356 -6.09 13.06 5.25
C ALA A 356 -5.64 11.61 5.19
N PHE A 357 -6.56 10.72 4.85
CA PHE A 357 -6.24 9.33 4.56
C PHE A 357 -7.19 8.78 3.50
N SER A 358 -6.65 7.87 2.69
CA SER A 358 -7.39 7.12 1.68
C SER A 358 -6.59 5.91 1.26
N HIS A 359 -7.18 5.07 0.42
CA HIS A 359 -6.54 3.84 -0.01
C HIS A 359 -5.33 4.08 -0.93
N PHE A 360 -5.47 4.88 -1.98
CA PHE A 360 -4.44 5.02 -3.01
C PHE A 360 -3.35 6.05 -2.64
N PRO A 361 -2.09 5.85 -3.04
CA PRO A 361 -1.04 6.85 -2.83
C PRO A 361 -1.30 8.13 -3.63
N MET A 362 -0.91 9.27 -3.07
CA MET A 362 -0.94 10.59 -3.73
C MET A 362 0.40 10.98 -4.38
N GLN A 363 1.48 10.27 -4.06
CA GLN A 363 2.82 10.50 -4.57
C GLN A 363 3.45 9.15 -4.97
N GLU A 364 4.46 9.20 -5.83
CA GLU A 364 5.24 8.01 -6.19
C GLU A 364 5.93 7.37 -4.97
N PHE A 365 6.13 6.06 -5.08
CA PHE A 365 6.55 5.17 -3.98
C PHE A 365 7.69 4.22 -4.40
N TYR A 366 8.51 4.64 -5.37
CA TYR A 366 9.66 3.88 -5.86
C TYR A 366 10.99 4.59 -5.57
N ASP A 367 11.03 5.59 -4.69
CA ASP A 367 12.24 6.38 -4.40
C ASP A 367 12.92 6.95 -5.65
N GLY A 368 12.11 7.42 -6.62
CA GLY A 368 12.61 7.92 -7.91
C GLY A 368 13.06 6.84 -8.90
N ALA A 369 12.98 5.56 -8.56
CA ALA A 369 13.41 4.44 -9.41
C ALA A 369 12.37 4.01 -10.47
N ALA A 370 11.21 4.67 -10.56
CA ALA A 370 10.11 4.25 -11.44
C ALA A 370 10.53 4.14 -12.92
N ASP A 371 11.30 5.11 -13.44
CA ASP A 371 11.77 5.10 -14.83
C ASP A 371 12.79 3.97 -15.06
N ASP A 372 13.69 3.73 -14.10
CA ASP A 372 14.67 2.66 -14.16
C ASP A 372 14.00 1.27 -14.14
N ILE A 373 12.96 1.10 -13.31
CA ILE A 373 12.14 -0.12 -13.27
C ILE A 373 11.41 -0.29 -14.60
N ALA A 374 10.82 0.77 -15.15
CA ALA A 374 10.13 0.70 -16.44
C ALA A 374 11.08 0.27 -17.57
N GLN A 375 12.30 0.78 -17.58
CA GLN A 375 13.31 0.42 -18.56
C GLN A 375 13.82 -1.02 -18.40
N LEU A 376 14.04 -1.47 -17.16
CA LEU A 376 14.60 -2.79 -16.88
C LEU A 376 13.57 -3.90 -16.98
N MET A 377 12.41 -3.69 -16.37
CA MET A 377 11.37 -4.70 -16.14
C MET A 377 10.20 -4.56 -17.12
N GLY A 378 9.99 -3.37 -17.71
CA GLY A 378 8.92 -3.07 -18.66
C GLY A 378 7.82 -2.19 -18.05
N GLU A 379 7.20 -1.33 -18.86
CA GLU A 379 6.24 -0.29 -18.43
C GLU A 379 4.96 -0.82 -17.77
N GLN A 380 4.65 -2.11 -17.94
CA GLN A 380 3.43 -2.74 -17.40
C GLN A 380 3.69 -3.62 -16.16
N ASN A 381 4.96 -3.74 -15.75
CA ASN A 381 5.37 -4.59 -14.63
C ASN A 381 5.51 -3.78 -13.34
N PHE A 382 5.74 -4.49 -12.23
CA PHE A 382 6.00 -3.88 -10.92
C PHE A 382 4.92 -2.95 -10.39
N GLN A 383 3.69 -3.00 -10.93
CA GLN A 383 2.58 -2.11 -10.55
C GLN A 383 2.77 -0.64 -10.95
N LEU A 384 3.61 -0.34 -11.95
CA LEU A 384 3.87 1.03 -12.42
C LEU A 384 2.61 1.78 -12.89
N ASN A 385 1.60 1.05 -13.38
CA ASN A 385 0.31 1.62 -13.76
C ASN A 385 -0.46 2.27 -12.59
N ARG A 386 -0.19 1.85 -11.35
CA ARG A 386 -0.77 2.40 -10.12
C ARG A 386 -0.04 3.63 -9.60
N ASN A 387 1.15 3.92 -10.14
CA ASN A 387 1.97 5.05 -9.70
C ASN A 387 1.27 6.40 -10.01
N PRO A 388 1.12 7.31 -9.03
CA PRO A 388 0.65 8.66 -9.30
C PRO A 388 1.58 9.38 -10.28
N ARG A 389 1.02 9.99 -11.33
CA ARG A 389 1.80 10.81 -12.25
C ARG A 389 2.26 12.08 -11.52
N ALA A 390 3.40 12.65 -11.92
CA ALA A 390 3.89 13.91 -11.37
C ALA A 390 2.84 15.05 -11.39
N GLU A 391 2.05 15.11 -12.46
CA GLU A 391 0.93 16.06 -12.59
C GLU A 391 -0.19 15.81 -11.57
N THR A 392 -0.51 14.54 -11.28
CA THR A 392 -1.49 14.17 -10.26
C THR A 392 -1.03 14.65 -8.88
N SER A 393 0.22 14.36 -8.51
CA SER A 393 0.80 14.81 -7.24
C SER A 393 0.82 16.34 -7.12
N ARG A 394 1.17 17.04 -8.22
CA ARG A 394 1.14 18.52 -8.28
C ARG A 394 -0.24 19.06 -8.00
N LEU A 395 -1.27 18.56 -8.70
CA LEU A 395 -2.65 19.03 -8.54
C LEU A 395 -3.19 18.77 -7.12
N LEU A 396 -2.81 17.65 -6.50
CA LEU A 396 -3.16 17.35 -5.11
C LEU A 396 -2.46 18.28 -4.12
N ALA A 397 -1.16 18.52 -4.30
CA ALA A 397 -0.42 19.48 -3.47
C ALA A 397 -0.94 20.92 -3.62
N GLU A 398 -1.46 21.30 -4.79
CA GLU A 398 -2.05 22.61 -5.04
C GLU A 398 -3.36 22.86 -4.27
N THR A 399 -4.07 21.82 -3.85
CA THR A 399 -5.18 21.96 -2.89
C THR A 399 -4.71 22.53 -1.55
N GLY A 400 -3.40 22.46 -1.27
CA GLY A 400 -2.77 22.86 -0.02
C GLY A 400 -2.81 21.80 1.08
N LEU A 401 -3.28 20.59 0.75
CA LEU A 401 -3.18 19.42 1.62
C LEU A 401 -1.71 19.06 1.83
N GLN A 402 -1.33 18.77 3.08
CA GLN A 402 0.07 18.53 3.44
C GLN A 402 0.35 17.11 3.90
N ILE A 403 -0.61 16.41 4.52
CA ILE A 403 -0.43 15.06 5.04
C ILE A 403 -1.50 14.16 4.44
N HIS A 404 -1.05 13.05 3.86
CA HIS A 404 -1.89 11.96 3.42
C HIS A 404 -1.30 10.63 3.93
N VAL A 405 -2.14 9.75 4.50
CA VAL A 405 -1.77 8.37 4.82
C VAL A 405 -2.47 7.42 3.84
N ALA A 406 -1.67 6.64 3.12
CA ALA A 406 -2.08 5.73 2.06
C ALA A 406 -1.93 4.24 2.44
N GLY A 407 -2.59 3.37 1.68
CA GLY A 407 -2.50 1.90 1.69
C GLY A 407 -2.29 1.38 0.26
N HIS A 408 -3.04 0.36 -0.16
CA HIS A 408 -3.09 -0.19 -1.52
C HIS A 408 -1.86 -1.00 -1.97
N MET A 409 -0.66 -0.45 -1.79
CA MET A 409 0.58 -1.06 -2.27
C MET A 409 1.13 -2.14 -1.33
N HIS A 410 0.63 -2.21 -0.09
CA HIS A 410 1.12 -3.07 0.99
C HIS A 410 2.58 -2.80 1.40
N ILE A 411 3.15 -1.67 0.97
CA ILE A 411 4.54 -1.29 1.24
C ILE A 411 4.63 -0.26 2.37
N ASN A 412 5.80 -0.20 3.02
CA ASN A 412 6.18 0.89 3.91
C ASN A 412 7.07 1.88 3.16
N ASP A 413 6.63 3.13 3.03
CA ASP A 413 7.38 4.18 2.32
C ASP A 413 6.93 5.59 2.76
N THR A 414 7.68 6.64 2.41
CA THR A 414 7.27 8.05 2.53
C THR A 414 7.67 8.89 1.31
N GLY A 415 6.77 9.00 0.35
CA GLY A 415 6.91 9.93 -0.77
C GLY A 415 6.68 11.40 -0.39
N VAL A 416 7.52 12.31 -0.92
CA VAL A 416 7.39 13.76 -0.69
C VAL A 416 7.33 14.52 -2.01
N TYR A 417 6.22 15.22 -2.25
CA TYR A 417 6.13 16.19 -3.34
C TYR A 417 6.53 17.58 -2.85
N ARG A 418 7.40 18.27 -3.61
CA ARG A 418 7.83 19.65 -3.37
C ARG A 418 7.60 20.48 -4.63
N GLY A 419 6.61 21.37 -4.59
CA GLY A 419 6.28 22.25 -5.70
C GLY A 419 7.12 23.53 -5.73
N GLU A 420 7.35 24.08 -6.92
CA GLU A 420 8.05 25.38 -7.11
C GLU A 420 7.32 26.55 -6.42
N ASN A 421 6.00 26.41 -6.22
CA ASN A 421 5.14 27.35 -5.50
C ASN A 421 5.26 27.25 -3.96
N GLY A 422 6.20 26.45 -3.44
CA GLY A 422 6.42 26.22 -2.01
C GLY A 422 5.40 25.28 -1.35
N LYS A 423 4.48 24.66 -2.10
CA LYS A 423 3.58 23.64 -1.57
C LYS A 423 4.34 22.33 -1.35
N VAL A 424 4.02 21.66 -0.25
CA VAL A 424 4.59 20.35 0.11
C VAL A 424 3.45 19.41 0.46
N LEU A 425 3.53 18.18 -0.06
CA LEU A 425 2.64 17.08 0.26
C LEU A 425 3.50 15.88 0.70
N PHE A 426 3.25 15.41 1.93
CA PHE A 426 3.79 14.18 2.47
C PHE A 426 2.77 13.07 2.26
N ASN A 427 3.14 12.04 1.49
CA ASN A 427 2.38 10.82 1.34
C ASN A 427 3.06 9.71 2.15
N ILE A 428 2.48 9.41 3.31
CA ILE A 428 2.95 8.33 4.18
C ILE A 428 2.28 7.06 3.69
N GLN A 429 3.07 6.14 3.14
CA GLN A 429 2.60 4.86 2.66
C GLN A 429 2.67 3.86 3.83
N ALA A 430 1.52 3.52 4.40
CA ALA A 430 1.45 2.62 5.54
C ALA A 430 1.46 1.15 5.07
N PRO A 431 2.28 0.28 5.71
CA PRO A 431 2.33 -1.14 5.36
C PRO A 431 1.05 -1.87 5.76
N SER A 432 0.87 -3.05 5.16
CA SER A 432 -0.24 -3.96 5.45
C SER A 432 0.09 -4.88 6.63
N LEU A 433 -0.93 -5.25 7.41
CA LEU A 433 -0.84 -6.33 8.40
C LEU A 433 -0.73 -7.73 7.76
N ALA A 434 -1.08 -7.84 6.48
CA ALA A 434 -1.17 -9.09 5.72
C ALA A 434 0.04 -9.34 4.80
N ALA A 435 1.08 -8.49 4.83
CA ALA A 435 2.26 -8.61 3.99
C ALA A 435 3.55 -8.36 4.78
N TYR A 436 4.70 -8.66 4.17
CA TYR A 436 6.00 -8.32 4.73
C TYR A 436 6.31 -6.83 4.51
N MET A 437 6.69 -6.04 5.51
CA MET A 437 6.82 -6.36 6.93
C MET A 437 5.53 -6.00 7.70
N PRO A 438 4.95 -6.90 8.51
CA PRO A 438 3.63 -6.68 9.09
C PRO A 438 3.69 -5.58 10.14
N ALA A 439 3.04 -4.45 9.86
CA ALA A 439 3.12 -3.27 10.70
C ALA A 439 1.91 -2.35 10.51
N TYR A 440 1.75 -1.40 11.44
CA TYR A 440 0.83 -0.27 11.30
C TYR A 440 1.54 1.03 11.68
N LYS A 441 0.98 2.19 11.32
CA LYS A 441 1.59 3.49 11.65
C LYS A 441 0.85 4.23 12.76
N ILE A 442 1.58 4.95 13.60
CA ILE A 442 1.02 5.90 14.57
C ILE A 442 1.44 7.30 14.17
N LEU A 443 0.48 8.21 14.05
CA LEU A 443 0.74 9.64 13.94
C LEU A 443 0.43 10.32 15.27
N SER A 444 1.43 10.95 15.85
CA SER A 444 1.37 11.71 17.09
C SER A 444 1.37 13.21 16.79
N VAL A 445 0.29 13.91 17.13
CA VAL A 445 0.22 15.37 17.00
C VAL A 445 1.08 16.02 18.07
N LYS A 446 2.04 16.84 17.66
CA LYS A 446 2.97 17.57 18.53
C LYS A 446 2.71 19.09 18.46
N PRO A 447 3.23 19.87 19.42
CA PRO A 447 3.25 21.33 19.34
C PRO A 447 3.89 21.85 18.04
N ASP A 448 3.65 23.13 17.73
CA ASP A 448 4.30 23.84 16.63
C ASP A 448 4.08 23.22 15.23
N ASN A 449 2.87 22.74 14.96
CA ASN A 449 2.50 22.13 13.68
C ASN A 449 3.42 20.98 13.26
N LYS A 450 3.76 20.11 14.22
CA LYS A 450 4.60 18.94 14.00
C LYS A 450 3.81 17.65 14.17
N ILE A 451 4.14 16.66 13.34
CA ILE A 451 3.59 15.31 13.44
C ILE A 451 4.75 14.32 13.54
N GLU A 452 4.79 13.56 14.61
CA GLU A 452 5.70 12.42 14.73
C GLU A 452 5.00 11.18 14.16
N VAL A 453 5.73 10.43 13.34
CA VAL A 453 5.26 9.21 12.67
C VAL A 453 6.12 8.05 13.15
N GLU A 454 5.49 6.99 13.64
CA GLU A 454 6.15 5.77 14.11
C GLU A 454 5.56 4.56 13.40
N THR A 455 6.41 3.65 12.92
CA THR A 455 5.98 2.39 12.30
C THR A 455 6.14 1.24 13.28
N ILE A 456 5.02 0.62 13.66
CA ILE A 456 4.96 -0.40 14.70
C ILE A 456 4.91 -1.77 14.04
N VAL A 457 6.04 -2.46 14.03
CA VAL A 457 6.16 -3.83 13.51
C VAL A 457 5.57 -4.84 14.49
N LEU A 458 4.66 -5.68 13.99
CA LEU A 458 4.03 -6.77 14.73
C LEU A 458 4.81 -8.06 14.52
N LYS A 459 5.83 -8.26 15.35
CA LYS A 459 6.69 -9.43 15.27
C LYS A 459 6.00 -10.71 15.73
N ASP A 460 5.51 -10.68 16.96
CA ASP A 460 4.94 -11.84 17.65
C ASP A 460 3.42 -11.68 17.69
N ILE A 461 2.70 -12.51 16.91
CA ILE A 461 1.24 -12.52 16.87
C ILE A 461 0.75 -13.84 17.45
N PRO A 462 -0.03 -13.82 18.54
CA PRO A 462 -0.58 -15.05 19.12
C PRO A 462 -1.42 -15.82 18.09
N ARG A 463 -1.29 -17.15 18.08
CA ARG A 463 -2.11 -18.08 17.29
C ARG A 463 -1.92 -18.00 15.77
N PHE A 464 -0.92 -17.28 15.26
CA PHE A 464 -0.67 -17.20 13.82
C PHE A 464 -0.42 -18.57 13.16
N ASP A 465 0.05 -19.55 13.93
CA ASP A 465 0.37 -20.91 13.50
C ASP A 465 -0.79 -21.90 13.67
N GLU A 466 -1.96 -21.45 14.14
CA GLU A 466 -3.14 -22.28 14.42
C GLU A 466 -3.62 -23.07 13.18
N LEU A 467 -3.35 -22.55 11.97
CA LEU A 467 -3.79 -23.13 10.69
C LEU A 467 -2.74 -24.07 10.05
N PHE A 468 -1.53 -24.18 10.62
CA PHE A 468 -0.45 -25.02 10.06
C PHE A 468 -0.81 -26.48 9.84
N PRO A 469 -1.65 -27.14 10.67
CA PRO A 469 -2.11 -28.50 10.40
C PRO A 469 -2.83 -28.62 9.04
N HIS A 470 -3.63 -27.63 8.65
CA HIS A 470 -4.38 -27.63 7.39
C HIS A 470 -3.44 -27.43 6.19
N TYR A 471 -2.50 -26.49 6.29
CA TYR A 471 -1.48 -26.28 5.26
C TYR A 471 -0.56 -27.49 5.09
N ARG A 472 -0.27 -28.23 6.17
CA ARG A 472 0.48 -29.48 6.08
C ARG A 472 -0.28 -30.53 5.27
N ALA A 473 -1.60 -30.65 5.47
CA ALA A 473 -2.44 -31.55 4.70
C ALA A 473 -2.47 -31.16 3.21
N GLU A 474 -2.57 -29.87 2.91
CA GLU A 474 -2.47 -29.33 1.54
C GLU A 474 -1.13 -29.68 0.90
N TRP A 475 -0.03 -29.41 1.59
CA TRP A 475 1.30 -29.73 1.09
C TRP A 475 1.48 -31.22 0.78
N GLU A 476 0.96 -32.10 1.65
CA GLU A 476 0.99 -33.54 1.45
C GLU A 476 0.10 -34.00 0.30
N TYR A 477 -1.01 -33.30 0.05
CA TYR A 477 -1.83 -33.50 -1.13
C TYR A 477 -1.07 -33.11 -2.40
N LEU A 478 -0.52 -31.89 -2.45
CA LEU A 478 0.26 -31.38 -3.59
C LEU A 478 1.47 -32.26 -3.91
N ARG A 479 2.22 -32.68 -2.89
CA ARG A 479 3.38 -33.58 -3.06
C ARG A 479 2.99 -34.92 -3.67
N ARG A 480 1.88 -35.52 -3.23
CA ARG A 480 1.43 -36.83 -3.76
C ARG A 480 0.95 -36.78 -5.20
N HIS A 481 0.71 -35.58 -5.72
CA HIS A 481 0.24 -35.36 -7.10
C HIS A 481 1.29 -34.62 -7.94
N ASP A 482 2.54 -34.56 -7.47
CA ASP A 482 3.66 -33.96 -8.18
C ASP A 482 3.37 -32.54 -8.70
N ALA A 483 2.74 -31.71 -7.86
CA ALA A 483 2.39 -30.34 -8.22
C ALA A 483 3.67 -29.53 -8.55
N PRO A 484 3.76 -28.92 -9.75
CA PRO A 484 4.99 -28.26 -10.21
C PRO A 484 5.33 -26.98 -9.44
N ASP A 485 4.32 -26.38 -8.81
CA ASP A 485 4.37 -25.15 -8.03
C ASP A 485 4.23 -25.41 -6.53
N ILE A 486 4.54 -26.64 -6.06
CA ILE A 486 4.52 -26.94 -4.63
C ILE A 486 5.42 -25.96 -3.87
N TRP A 487 4.88 -25.40 -2.80
CA TRP A 487 5.56 -24.43 -1.97
C TRP A 487 6.52 -25.07 -0.96
N ASN A 488 7.48 -24.30 -0.46
CA ASN A 488 8.48 -24.78 0.49
C ASN A 488 7.88 -25.01 1.88
N LYS A 489 7.87 -26.27 2.35
CA LYS A 489 7.30 -26.67 3.65
C LYS A 489 7.92 -25.97 4.86
N GLN A 490 9.13 -25.40 4.73
CA GLN A 490 9.85 -24.72 5.82
C GLN A 490 9.11 -23.50 6.35
N ILE A 491 8.20 -22.88 5.58
CA ILE A 491 7.32 -21.81 6.07
C ILE A 491 6.54 -22.21 7.33
N LEU A 492 6.15 -23.49 7.45
CA LEU A 492 5.44 -24.04 8.62
C LEU A 492 6.34 -24.26 9.85
N GLN A 493 7.60 -23.82 9.80
CA GLN A 493 8.55 -23.80 10.91
C GLN A 493 8.81 -22.38 11.41
N ALA A 494 8.12 -21.37 10.88
CA ALA A 494 8.22 -20.00 11.35
C ALA A 494 7.93 -19.93 12.86
N ALA A 495 8.82 -19.27 13.60
CA ALA A 495 8.74 -19.15 15.06
C ALA A 495 7.81 -18.00 15.51
N ASN A 496 7.56 -17.04 14.63
CA ASN A 496 6.65 -15.93 14.85
C ASN A 496 6.09 -15.43 13.51
N TYR A 497 5.17 -14.48 13.57
CA TYR A 497 4.47 -13.97 12.40
C TYR A 497 5.37 -13.19 11.45
N HIS A 498 6.33 -12.42 11.97
CA HIS A 498 7.32 -11.75 11.12
C HIS A 498 8.10 -12.76 10.27
N GLN A 499 8.61 -13.85 10.85
CA GLN A 499 9.27 -14.90 10.08
C GLN A 499 8.31 -15.58 9.08
N PHE A 500 7.03 -15.75 9.43
CA PHE A 500 6.03 -16.30 8.52
C PHE A 500 5.81 -15.39 7.30
N THR A 501 5.70 -14.07 7.51
CA THR A 501 5.58 -13.09 6.40
C THR A 501 6.86 -13.00 5.56
N GLU A 502 8.05 -13.17 6.14
CA GLU A 502 9.31 -13.25 5.38
C GLU A 502 9.32 -14.47 4.46
N TRP A 503 8.89 -15.64 4.98
CA TRP A 503 8.72 -16.83 4.15
C TRP A 503 7.68 -16.65 3.06
N HIS A 504 6.56 -15.96 3.36
CA HIS A 504 5.56 -15.60 2.36
C HIS A 504 6.17 -14.75 1.24
N LEU A 505 6.93 -13.69 1.56
CA LEU A 505 7.62 -12.88 0.56
C LEU A 505 8.61 -13.69 -0.28
N ARG A 506 9.39 -14.58 0.36
CA ARG A 506 10.34 -15.46 -0.35
C ARG A 506 9.65 -16.37 -1.35
N GLU A 507 8.57 -17.04 -0.94
CA GLU A 507 7.81 -17.91 -1.83
C GLU A 507 7.07 -17.12 -2.89
N LEU A 508 6.55 -15.93 -2.57
CA LEU A 508 5.92 -15.03 -3.53
C LEU A 508 6.92 -14.57 -4.61
N ALA A 509 8.13 -14.21 -4.22
CA ALA A 509 9.20 -13.89 -5.15
C ALA A 509 9.52 -15.08 -6.07
N ARG A 510 9.67 -16.29 -5.50
CA ARG A 510 9.98 -17.51 -6.26
C ARG A 510 8.86 -17.95 -7.20
N LEU A 511 7.62 -17.93 -6.73
CA LEU A 511 6.46 -18.51 -7.42
C LEU A 511 5.79 -17.53 -8.39
N ARG A 512 5.87 -16.23 -8.12
CA ARG A 512 5.15 -15.20 -8.89
C ARG A 512 6.07 -14.14 -9.46
N PHE A 513 6.76 -13.39 -8.61
CA PHE A 513 7.42 -12.17 -9.08
C PHE A 513 8.60 -12.43 -10.01
N LEU A 514 9.53 -13.33 -9.65
CA LEU A 514 10.66 -13.69 -10.52
C LEU A 514 10.21 -14.33 -11.84
N PRO A 515 9.21 -15.24 -11.87
CA PRO A 515 8.65 -15.74 -13.12
C PRO A 515 8.03 -14.67 -14.02
N GLN A 516 7.33 -13.68 -13.46
CA GLN A 516 6.46 -12.75 -14.19
C GLN A 516 7.09 -11.39 -14.48
N ASP A 517 7.77 -10.79 -13.50
CA ASP A 517 8.21 -9.39 -13.55
C ASP A 517 9.65 -9.23 -14.06
N TRP A 518 10.50 -10.26 -13.92
CA TRP A 518 11.94 -10.15 -14.23
C TRP A 518 12.29 -10.63 -15.64
N PRO A 519 13.19 -9.94 -16.36
CA PRO A 519 13.79 -10.47 -17.59
C PRO A 519 14.40 -11.85 -17.37
N ALA A 520 14.00 -12.82 -18.21
CA ALA A 520 14.35 -14.22 -18.04
C ALA A 520 15.88 -14.43 -18.03
N GLU A 521 16.62 -13.70 -18.85
CA GLU A 521 18.07 -13.79 -18.97
C GLU A 521 18.78 -13.37 -17.66
N ILE A 522 18.33 -12.26 -17.05
CA ILE A 522 18.89 -11.75 -15.80
C ILE A 522 18.56 -12.69 -14.65
N ARG A 523 17.28 -13.11 -14.54
CA ARG A 523 16.85 -14.08 -13.53
C ARG A 523 17.66 -15.38 -13.62
N ASN A 524 17.73 -15.99 -14.80
CA ASN A 524 18.39 -17.29 -14.99
C ASN A 524 19.87 -17.25 -14.60
N LEU A 525 20.53 -16.13 -14.83
CA LEU A 525 21.91 -15.96 -14.40
C LEU A 525 22.02 -15.74 -12.88
N LEU A 526 21.18 -14.87 -12.29
CA LEU A 526 21.27 -14.59 -10.86
C LEU A 526 21.09 -15.87 -10.03
N MET A 527 20.24 -16.78 -10.49
CA MET A 527 20.07 -18.10 -9.87
C MET A 527 21.29 -19.03 -9.98
N GLN A 528 22.32 -18.67 -10.74
CA GLN A 528 23.54 -19.46 -10.95
C GLN A 528 24.80 -18.84 -10.34
N VAL A 529 24.71 -17.63 -9.78
CA VAL A 529 25.88 -16.89 -9.28
C VAL A 529 25.75 -16.52 -7.81
N ASN A 530 26.90 -16.40 -7.15
CA ASN A 530 27.04 -15.77 -5.84
C ASN A 530 27.62 -14.35 -5.95
N GLY A 531 27.67 -13.65 -4.82
CA GLY A 531 28.22 -12.29 -4.77
C GLY A 531 29.68 -12.19 -5.22
N GLU A 532 30.51 -13.21 -4.97
CA GLU A 532 31.90 -13.20 -5.40
C GLU A 532 31.96 -13.18 -6.93
N GLN A 533 31.24 -14.10 -7.56
CA GLN A 533 31.17 -14.21 -9.01
C GLN A 533 30.63 -12.91 -9.63
N LEU A 534 29.61 -12.28 -9.05
CA LEU A 534 29.12 -10.97 -9.51
C LEU A 534 30.21 -9.91 -9.49
N LEU A 535 31.01 -9.83 -8.43
CA LEU A 535 32.12 -8.87 -8.36
C LEU A 535 33.21 -9.21 -9.39
N VAL A 536 33.55 -10.49 -9.57
CA VAL A 536 34.48 -10.93 -10.63
C VAL A 536 33.99 -10.53 -12.01
N MET A 537 32.69 -10.71 -12.28
CA MET A 537 32.08 -10.41 -13.57
C MET A 537 32.15 -8.92 -13.93
N SER A 538 32.05 -8.03 -12.94
CA SER A 538 32.25 -6.59 -13.14
C SER A 538 33.66 -6.21 -13.62
N GLN A 539 34.65 -7.10 -13.47
CA GLN A 539 36.07 -6.83 -13.77
C GLN A 539 36.58 -7.55 -15.02
N LEU A 540 35.71 -8.27 -15.74
CA LEU A 540 36.05 -8.95 -16.98
C LEU A 540 36.27 -7.94 -18.12
N PRO A 541 37.27 -8.17 -19.00
CA PRO A 541 37.53 -7.27 -20.12
C PRO A 541 36.36 -7.25 -21.11
N ALA A 542 36.20 -6.13 -21.83
CA ALA A 542 35.08 -5.91 -22.77
C ALA A 542 34.97 -6.99 -23.87
N THR A 543 36.10 -7.60 -24.21
CA THR A 543 36.24 -8.68 -25.20
C THR A 543 35.77 -10.06 -24.72
N PHE A 544 35.45 -10.23 -23.43
CA PHE A 544 35.05 -11.51 -22.85
C PHE A 544 33.56 -11.78 -23.06
N SER A 545 33.20 -12.70 -23.96
CA SER A 545 31.82 -12.89 -24.42
C SER A 545 30.87 -13.41 -23.34
N LEU A 546 29.55 -13.29 -23.58
CA LEU A 546 28.54 -13.84 -22.67
C LEU A 546 28.63 -15.38 -22.57
N GLU A 547 29.01 -16.07 -23.64
CA GLU A 547 29.22 -17.53 -23.66
C GLU A 547 30.42 -17.93 -22.78
N GLN A 548 31.54 -17.21 -22.91
CA GLN A 548 32.71 -17.40 -22.05
C GLN A 548 32.37 -17.14 -20.58
N MET A 549 31.50 -16.17 -20.29
CA MET A 549 31.03 -15.90 -18.94
C MET A 549 30.20 -17.04 -18.36
N ARG A 550 29.23 -17.56 -19.11
CA ARG A 550 28.39 -18.68 -18.68
C ARG A 550 29.21 -19.94 -18.40
N ALA A 551 30.10 -20.30 -19.31
CA ALA A 551 30.98 -21.46 -19.12
C ALA A 551 31.90 -21.26 -17.89
N ALA A 552 32.47 -20.07 -17.70
CA ALA A 552 33.33 -19.81 -16.54
C ALA A 552 32.58 -19.88 -15.19
N ILE A 553 31.33 -19.41 -15.13
CA ILE A 553 30.47 -19.51 -13.93
C ILE A 553 30.22 -20.97 -13.57
N GLN A 554 30.02 -21.83 -14.58
CA GLN A 554 29.76 -23.26 -14.42
C GLN A 554 31.04 -24.10 -14.22
N GLY A 555 32.22 -23.47 -14.27
CA GLY A 555 33.51 -24.17 -14.20
C GLY A 555 33.87 -24.94 -15.47
N GLU A 556 33.22 -24.63 -16.59
CA GLU A 556 33.41 -25.24 -17.91
C GLU A 556 34.40 -24.44 -18.77
N CYS A 557 34.93 -25.08 -19.82
CA CYS A 557 35.87 -24.48 -20.78
C CYS A 557 35.36 -24.60 -22.22
N LEU A 558 35.46 -23.52 -23.00
CA LEU A 558 35.16 -23.55 -24.43
C LEU A 558 36.35 -24.14 -25.22
N GLY A 559 36.41 -25.47 -25.35
CA GLY A 559 37.47 -26.16 -26.10
C GLY A 559 38.89 -25.93 -25.56
N GLU A 560 39.91 -26.48 -26.23
CA GLU A 560 41.29 -26.45 -25.71
C GLU A 560 41.95 -25.07 -25.77
N SER A 561 41.83 -24.34 -26.90
CA SER A 561 42.54 -23.06 -27.09
C SER A 561 41.82 -21.86 -26.47
N GLN A 562 40.49 -21.79 -26.59
CA GLN A 562 39.72 -20.70 -25.97
C GLN A 562 39.56 -20.92 -24.46
N GLY A 563 39.55 -22.16 -23.98
CA GLY A 563 39.49 -22.51 -22.56
C GLY A 563 40.64 -21.92 -21.73
N TYR A 564 41.88 -21.95 -22.24
CA TYR A 564 43.02 -21.36 -21.52
C TYR A 564 42.89 -19.83 -21.36
N ALA A 565 42.59 -19.12 -22.45
CA ALA A 565 42.41 -17.68 -22.44
C ALA A 565 41.24 -17.25 -21.54
N GLN A 566 40.14 -18.01 -21.58
CA GLN A 566 38.96 -17.81 -20.73
C GLN A 566 39.31 -17.95 -19.23
N GLN A 567 39.97 -19.04 -18.85
CA GLN A 567 40.40 -19.28 -17.47
C GLN A 567 41.37 -18.20 -16.98
N GLN A 568 42.31 -17.78 -17.82
CA GLN A 568 43.27 -16.74 -17.48
C GLN A 568 42.57 -15.39 -17.24
N ALA A 569 41.64 -15.01 -18.11
CA ALA A 569 40.86 -13.77 -17.96
C ALA A 569 40.01 -13.78 -16.68
N TRP A 570 39.34 -14.90 -16.38
CA TRP A 570 38.57 -15.05 -15.13
C TRP A 570 39.47 -14.94 -13.90
N ARG A 571 40.64 -15.60 -13.91
CA ARG A 571 41.61 -15.51 -12.80
C ARG A 571 42.09 -14.07 -12.59
N MET A 572 42.43 -13.35 -13.65
CA MET A 572 42.84 -11.94 -13.56
C MET A 572 41.72 -11.05 -13.04
N ALA A 573 40.48 -11.25 -13.51
CA ALA A 573 39.32 -10.52 -13.02
C ALA A 573 39.08 -10.80 -11.52
N ARG A 574 39.29 -12.04 -11.07
CA ARG A 574 39.21 -12.41 -9.64
C ARG A 574 40.28 -11.74 -8.79
N GLU A 575 41.51 -11.66 -9.28
CA GLU A 575 42.60 -10.94 -8.59
C GLU A 575 42.28 -9.44 -8.46
N ARG A 576 41.70 -8.82 -9.50
CA ARG A 576 41.22 -7.42 -9.46
C ARG A 576 40.06 -7.23 -8.49
N ALA A 577 39.07 -8.12 -8.54
CA ALA A 577 37.93 -8.12 -7.62
C ALA A 577 38.40 -8.22 -6.16
N ALA A 578 39.36 -9.11 -5.87
CA ALA A 578 39.97 -9.22 -4.54
C ALA A 578 40.71 -7.94 -4.11
N ALA A 579 41.37 -7.25 -5.03
CA ALA A 579 42.01 -5.96 -4.74
C ALA A 579 40.97 -4.85 -4.50
N ILE A 580 39.86 -4.84 -5.23
CA ILE A 580 38.75 -3.90 -5.01
C ILE A 580 38.07 -4.13 -3.67
N ALA A 581 37.73 -5.38 -3.34
CA ALA A 581 37.14 -5.73 -2.05
C ALA A 581 38.05 -5.28 -0.90
N ARG A 582 39.36 -5.63 -0.94
CA ARG A 582 40.33 -5.24 0.09
C ARG A 582 40.46 -3.73 0.26
N ARG A 583 40.44 -2.95 -0.83
CA ARG A 583 40.49 -1.47 -0.77
C ARG A 583 39.27 -0.85 -0.08
N ASN A 584 38.15 -1.57 -0.06
CA ASN A 584 36.91 -1.16 0.62
C ASN A 584 36.74 -1.83 2.00
N GLY A 585 37.77 -2.51 2.52
CA GLY A 585 37.70 -3.18 3.82
C GLY A 585 36.89 -4.49 3.82
N LEU A 586 36.67 -5.09 2.64
CA LEU A 586 35.86 -6.29 2.43
C LEU A 586 36.72 -7.46 1.93
N SER A 587 36.20 -8.69 1.97
CA SER A 587 36.84 -9.87 1.38
C SER A 587 35.93 -10.57 0.37
N LEU A 588 36.52 -11.22 -0.64
CA LEU A 588 35.73 -12.04 -1.60
C LEU A 588 34.97 -13.16 -0.92
N LYS A 589 35.47 -13.67 0.21
CA LYS A 589 34.81 -14.73 0.97
C LYS A 589 33.46 -14.25 1.51
N ASP A 590 33.36 -13.00 1.93
CA ASP A 590 32.11 -12.41 2.45
C ASP A 590 31.08 -12.24 1.32
N PHE A 591 31.56 -11.92 0.12
CA PHE A 591 30.72 -11.91 -1.09
C PHE A 591 30.23 -13.31 -1.49
N ALA A 592 31.03 -14.36 -1.28
CA ALA A 592 30.65 -15.74 -1.59
C ALA A 592 29.57 -16.31 -0.65
N ALA A 593 29.26 -15.64 0.46
CA ALA A 593 28.33 -16.11 1.48
C ALA A 593 26.85 -15.90 1.15
N TRP A 594 26.53 -15.29 0.00
CA TRP A 594 25.16 -15.03 -0.45
C TRP A 594 25.00 -15.27 -1.95
N SER A 595 23.80 -15.65 -2.38
CA SER A 595 23.47 -15.99 -3.77
C SER A 595 22.65 -14.90 -4.48
N GLY A 596 22.49 -14.99 -5.80
CA GLY A 596 21.54 -14.12 -6.49
C GLY A 596 20.07 -14.35 -6.08
N GLU A 597 19.73 -15.52 -5.51
CA GLU A 597 18.43 -15.74 -4.86
C GLU A 597 18.28 -14.86 -3.62
N ASP A 598 19.30 -14.81 -2.75
CA ASP A 598 19.30 -13.91 -1.58
C ASP A 598 19.12 -12.45 -2.00
N MET A 599 19.84 -12.01 -3.05
CA MET A 599 19.70 -10.66 -3.59
C MET A 599 18.31 -10.39 -4.17
N SER A 600 17.70 -11.38 -4.81
CA SER A 600 16.35 -11.25 -5.36
C SER A 600 15.33 -11.08 -4.24
N VAL A 601 15.47 -11.81 -3.14
CA VAL A 601 14.61 -11.65 -1.96
C VAL A 601 14.87 -10.29 -1.29
N ASP A 602 16.13 -9.89 -1.12
CA ASP A 602 16.48 -8.60 -0.52
C ASP A 602 15.98 -7.40 -1.36
N PHE A 603 15.94 -7.52 -2.69
CA PHE A 603 15.30 -6.54 -3.58
C PHE A 603 13.83 -6.33 -3.21
N TYR A 604 13.07 -7.42 -3.05
CA TYR A 604 11.66 -7.34 -2.67
C TYR A 604 11.46 -6.92 -1.22
N ARG A 605 12.39 -7.26 -0.31
CA ARG A 605 12.33 -6.78 1.07
C ARG A 605 12.45 -5.26 1.12
N LEU A 606 13.44 -4.69 0.40
CA LEU A 606 13.63 -3.25 0.31
C LEU A 606 12.42 -2.57 -0.34
N TRP A 607 11.94 -3.09 -1.48
CA TRP A 607 10.75 -2.54 -2.12
C TRP A 607 9.50 -2.57 -1.24
N SER A 608 9.32 -3.62 -0.42
CA SER A 608 8.13 -3.75 0.43
C SER A 608 8.24 -3.02 1.78
N ALA A 609 9.43 -2.88 2.35
CA ALA A 609 9.58 -2.42 3.73
C ALA A 609 10.55 -1.23 3.91
N ASP A 610 11.24 -0.79 2.85
CA ASP A 610 12.20 0.32 2.85
C ASP A 610 13.17 0.18 4.05
N GLN A 611 13.31 1.20 4.91
CA GLN A 611 14.22 1.19 6.06
C GLN A 611 13.99 0.03 7.03
N LEU A 612 12.76 -0.48 7.13
CA LEU A 612 12.45 -1.62 8.01
C LEU A 612 13.12 -2.91 7.52
N ALA A 613 13.31 -3.06 6.20
CA ALA A 613 13.96 -4.23 5.62
C ALA A 613 15.40 -4.40 6.11
N LEU A 614 16.07 -3.30 6.47
CA LEU A 614 17.45 -3.32 6.97
C LEU A 614 17.60 -4.10 8.28
N ARG A 615 16.51 -4.39 8.99
CA ARG A 615 16.50 -5.27 10.17
C ARG A 615 16.73 -6.74 9.79
N ASP A 616 16.37 -7.13 8.58
CA ASP A 616 16.44 -8.52 8.07
C ASP A 616 17.52 -8.72 6.99
N ILE A 617 18.08 -7.64 6.46
CA ILE A 617 19.19 -7.66 5.50
C ILE A 617 20.50 -7.48 6.26
N ASN A 618 21.45 -8.39 6.03
CA ASN A 618 22.78 -8.27 6.62
C ASN A 618 23.45 -6.96 6.18
N SER A 619 23.91 -6.15 7.14
CA SER A 619 24.50 -4.83 6.87
C SER A 619 25.74 -4.88 5.97
N GLN A 620 26.58 -5.92 6.06
CA GLN A 620 27.70 -6.11 5.13
C GLN A 620 27.21 -6.38 3.71
N ARG A 621 26.08 -7.07 3.55
CA ARG A 621 25.48 -7.35 2.25
C ARG A 621 24.99 -6.08 1.55
N MET A 622 24.45 -5.10 2.28
CA MET A 622 24.13 -3.79 1.71
C MET A 622 25.38 -3.05 1.20
N VAL A 623 26.49 -3.13 1.94
CA VAL A 623 27.79 -2.58 1.48
C VAL A 623 28.27 -3.33 0.22
N HIS A 624 28.05 -4.64 0.14
CA HIS A 624 28.35 -5.43 -1.06
C HIS A 624 27.54 -4.94 -2.27
N TYR A 625 26.23 -4.70 -2.11
CA TYR A 625 25.37 -4.20 -3.19
C TYR A 625 25.79 -2.82 -3.68
N ALA A 626 26.08 -1.88 -2.77
CA ALA A 626 26.57 -0.56 -3.14
C ALA A 626 27.88 -0.63 -3.94
N LEU A 627 28.82 -1.49 -3.51
CA LEU A 627 30.07 -1.69 -4.24
C LEU A 627 29.83 -2.34 -5.61
N LEU A 628 28.96 -3.34 -5.70
CA LEU A 628 28.60 -3.97 -6.98
C LEU A 628 27.96 -2.97 -7.93
N ALA A 629 26.99 -2.16 -7.48
CA ALA A 629 26.35 -1.12 -8.27
C ALA A 629 27.40 -0.17 -8.87
N GLN A 630 28.34 0.29 -8.04
CA GLN A 630 29.45 1.13 -8.49
C GLN A 630 30.34 0.44 -9.52
N GLN A 631 30.75 -0.81 -9.28
CA GLN A 631 31.67 -1.51 -10.19
C GLN A 631 31.02 -1.85 -11.54
N PHE A 632 29.74 -2.22 -11.55
CA PHE A 632 29.01 -2.45 -12.80
C PHE A 632 28.80 -1.15 -13.58
N LEU A 633 28.52 -0.02 -12.91
CA LEU A 633 28.44 1.29 -13.57
C LEU A 633 29.78 1.71 -14.20
N LEU A 634 30.90 1.49 -13.51
CA LEU A 634 32.22 1.77 -14.08
C LEU A 634 32.54 0.86 -15.28
N ALA A 635 32.15 -0.42 -15.20
CA ALA A 635 32.34 -1.37 -16.29
C ALA A 635 31.56 -1.01 -17.56
N THR A 636 30.32 -0.52 -17.43
CA THR A 636 29.51 -0.06 -18.57
C THR A 636 30.10 1.20 -19.20
N GLN A 637 30.59 2.15 -18.40
CA GLN A 637 31.26 3.36 -18.89
C GLN A 637 32.58 3.05 -19.64
N ALA A 638 33.41 2.16 -19.09
CA ALA A 638 34.64 1.73 -19.74
C ALA A 638 34.38 1.07 -21.10
N SER A 639 33.35 0.21 -21.17
CA SER A 639 32.96 -0.45 -22.42
C SER A 639 32.48 0.53 -23.49
N ALA A 640 31.84 1.64 -23.10
CA ALA A 640 31.44 2.70 -24.03
C ALA A 640 32.63 3.53 -24.54
N ALA A 641 33.66 3.73 -23.73
CA ALA A 641 34.82 4.54 -24.07
C ALA A 641 35.85 3.83 -24.97
N GLU A 642 35.96 2.50 -24.89
CA GLU A 642 37.02 1.73 -25.56
C GLU A 642 36.82 1.49 -27.07
N GLY A 643 35.68 1.86 -27.66
CA GLY A 643 35.41 1.69 -29.11
C GLY A 643 35.60 0.26 -29.65
N SER A 644 35.73 -0.72 -28.76
CA SER A 644 36.07 -2.11 -29.06
C SER A 644 34.84 -2.86 -29.57
N PRO A 645 34.99 -3.95 -30.35
CA PRO A 645 33.89 -4.83 -30.69
C PRO A 645 33.42 -5.56 -29.42
N VAL A 646 32.54 -4.92 -28.66
CA VAL A 646 31.89 -5.51 -27.49
C VAL A 646 30.77 -6.41 -27.98
N ASP A 647 30.68 -7.63 -27.45
CA ASP A 647 29.52 -8.49 -27.62
C ASP A 647 28.24 -7.72 -27.21
N PRO A 648 27.31 -7.42 -28.14
CA PRO A 648 26.14 -6.60 -27.83
C PRO A 648 25.26 -7.21 -26.72
N HIS A 649 25.18 -8.55 -26.67
CA HIS A 649 24.40 -9.24 -25.65
C HIS A 649 25.04 -9.14 -24.28
N ARG A 650 26.37 -9.20 -24.21
CA ARG A 650 27.13 -8.96 -22.98
C ARG A 650 26.95 -7.52 -22.49
N ASN A 651 27.01 -6.54 -23.39
CA ASN A 651 26.85 -5.14 -23.02
C ASN A 651 25.46 -4.84 -22.46
N GLN A 652 24.40 -5.30 -23.15
CA GLN A 652 23.02 -5.19 -22.67
C GLN A 652 22.87 -5.82 -21.28
N TYR A 653 23.44 -7.00 -21.09
CA TYR A 653 23.41 -7.71 -19.82
C TYR A 653 24.12 -6.94 -18.69
N GLN A 654 25.30 -6.36 -18.94
CA GLN A 654 26.01 -5.54 -17.96
C GLN A 654 25.23 -4.28 -17.58
N GLN A 655 24.57 -3.65 -18.55
CA GLN A 655 23.69 -2.49 -18.32
C GLN A 655 22.49 -2.86 -17.45
N GLN A 656 21.82 -3.98 -17.76
CA GLN A 656 20.69 -4.48 -16.97
C GLN A 656 21.07 -4.81 -15.53
N LEU A 657 22.23 -5.46 -15.29
CA LEU A 657 22.72 -5.70 -13.93
C LEU A 657 23.10 -4.42 -13.20
N ALA A 658 23.74 -3.47 -13.89
CA ALA A 658 24.07 -2.17 -13.31
C ALA A 658 22.79 -1.45 -12.85
N GLN A 659 21.76 -1.44 -13.69
CA GLN A 659 20.47 -0.83 -13.38
C GLN A 659 19.75 -1.56 -12.25
N LEU A 660 19.71 -2.90 -12.26
CA LEU A 660 19.12 -3.68 -11.18
C LEU A 660 19.75 -3.37 -9.81
N LEU A 661 21.09 -3.36 -9.76
CA LEU A 661 21.83 -3.04 -8.54
C LEU A 661 21.65 -1.58 -8.13
N HIS A 662 21.48 -0.68 -9.09
CA HIS A 662 21.17 0.73 -8.81
C HIS A 662 19.80 0.87 -8.13
N ILE A 663 18.76 0.27 -8.72
CA ILE A 663 17.40 0.25 -8.14
C ILE A 663 17.42 -0.35 -6.74
N LEU A 664 18.12 -1.48 -6.55
CA LEU A 664 18.24 -2.13 -5.24
C LEU A 664 18.84 -1.18 -4.20
N VAL A 665 19.87 -0.43 -4.56
CA VAL A 665 20.50 0.55 -3.64
C VAL A 665 19.57 1.76 -3.43
N GLN A 666 18.84 2.21 -4.44
CA GLN A 666 17.88 3.32 -4.31
C GLN A 666 16.76 3.01 -3.32
N PHE A 667 16.19 1.80 -3.36
CA PHE A 667 15.17 1.35 -2.39
C PHE A 667 15.64 1.25 -0.93
N SER A 668 16.91 1.54 -0.63
CA SER A 668 17.38 1.70 0.75
C SER A 668 17.06 3.09 1.36
N GLY A 669 16.35 3.93 0.60
CA GLY A 669 15.55 5.05 1.08
C GLY A 669 16.10 6.43 0.71
N ASP A 670 15.20 7.34 0.28
CA ASP A 670 15.45 8.80 0.16
C ASP A 670 14.87 9.56 1.37
N ALA A 671 13.64 9.22 1.77
CA ALA A 671 12.97 9.78 2.94
C ALA A 671 12.87 8.74 4.07
N PRO A 672 12.88 9.16 5.36
CA PRO A 672 12.68 8.22 6.45
C PRO A 672 11.24 7.69 6.48
N SER A 673 11.10 6.39 6.74
CA SER A 673 9.83 5.69 6.74
C SER A 673 9.53 4.92 8.04
N ASP A 674 10.51 4.72 8.93
CA ASP A 674 10.34 4.01 10.20
C ASP A 674 9.84 4.94 11.33
N HIS A 675 10.69 5.83 11.83
CA HIS A 675 10.40 6.80 12.89
C HIS A 675 10.91 8.19 12.51
N PHE A 676 10.01 9.17 12.37
CA PHE A 676 10.38 10.50 11.87
C PHE A 676 9.41 11.60 12.31
N LEU A 677 9.85 12.84 12.13
CA LEU A 677 9.11 14.06 12.44
C LEU A 677 8.84 14.83 11.14
N LEU A 678 7.57 15.20 10.94
CA LEU A 678 7.12 16.13 9.90
C LEU A 678 6.96 17.53 10.50
N GLU A 679 7.65 18.51 9.93
CA GLU A 679 7.49 19.93 10.27
C GLU A 679 6.65 20.61 9.20
N LEU A 680 5.35 20.82 9.47
CA LEU A 680 4.39 21.23 8.44
C LEU A 680 4.58 22.67 7.98
N ASP A 681 5.08 23.57 8.85
CA ASP A 681 5.31 24.97 8.49
C ASP A 681 6.48 25.13 7.50
N SER A 682 7.55 24.34 7.67
CA SER A 682 8.71 24.36 6.78
C SER A 682 8.68 23.31 5.68
N GLY A 683 7.75 22.34 5.76
CA GLY A 683 7.71 21.19 4.87
C GLY A 683 8.94 20.27 5.00
N ARG A 684 9.56 20.19 6.18
CA ARG A 684 10.75 19.36 6.41
C ARG A 684 10.38 18.00 7.00
N ILE A 685 11.20 17.00 6.72
CA ILE A 685 11.16 15.67 7.32
C ILE A 685 12.49 15.42 8.04
N GLN A 686 12.43 14.86 9.24
CA GLN A 686 13.60 14.55 10.06
C GLN A 686 13.46 13.13 10.63
N ALA A 687 14.42 12.26 10.34
CA ALA A 687 14.50 10.95 10.98
C ALA A 687 14.69 11.12 12.51
N LEU A 688 13.99 10.29 13.28
CA LEU A 688 14.11 10.20 14.73
C LEU A 688 14.86 8.92 15.13
N PRO A 689 15.47 8.88 16.33
CA PRO A 689 16.32 7.77 16.77
C PRO A 689 15.57 6.47 17.07
#